data_AF-A0A8B6DGP1-F1
#
_entry.id   AF-A0A8B6DGP1-F1
#
_cell.length_a   1.000
_cell.length_b   1.000
_cell.length_c   1.000
_cell.angle_alpha   90.00
_cell.angle_beta   90.00
_cell.angle_gamma   90.00
#
_symmetry.space_group_name_H-M   'P 1'
#
loop_
_entity.id
_entity.type
_entity.pdbx_description
1 polymer ?
#
loop_
_entity_poly.entity_id
_entity_poly.type
_entity_poly.pdbx_seq_one_letter_code
_entity_poly.pdbx_strand_id
1 'polypeptide(L)'
;MSFTEDGNSDADISDSFVTDAEDSENEINRPGNLRNGPWFTIIEPNSFVIDRLPSFSPDHGPVGFDANLSPYDYFEKFISEDDNSLFDIIVEETNRYATTTLNANDPTPQGRGNNWKPVSKQELSAFFGLLLAMGIVRKPSYASYWENGNKNALTYTPNFPQIMSRNRFQEILRFLHCNDNALAVERGQAGYDPLHKVANIIEFFNRTFEENYSNNYDTKNRAGSAKMTRKPNSKGKVVKAPALVHKYNETMGGVDLGDQFIAQYEPQFRSLKLWKKILFNLLMTATVMIKTGRCSGTSLVYVHGWFRTFMQSCRSIIVEDRVCCERNSMTGVSCTDETAKWNRGTTRNIEPKPLVSIQLKKPKLGENTMGNENVPGLRDTPFYVSKEEFKEAVNASPMLPLFEIKGTIMNKSFKSNPSVRTQESIEQVHGEHNDLSSCAKCVQFLSKYVFLTDSQVVRLQTETTLQSKSLLWKDCRKLRITASSAHKVPVKETTDSTNFIREHLHPKFVGNKFTKHGQQGEIDAKVYLNSNGHQVQEKGICVSQQENWLSASPDGIFDGQTLLEIKCPVPSSSWSTLDQLFESGKYDVGKDENGDLVVKEKGSRGIYLQVQLTMYCTGLKQCKLLVWLGVDEHKYIDILYNETYVNNQVTRLKTFYVKKLLPCLVNEIQDDRLMMSKSFCKVYAYLIIYINTCTFA
;
A
#
# COMPACT_ATOMS: atom_id res chain seq x y z
N MET A 1 -1.30 -16.93 -51.43
CA MET A 1 -0.22 -16.14 -52.06
C MET A 1 -0.48 -14.71 -51.63
N SER A 2 0.21 -14.03 -50.72
CA SER A 2 1.56 -14.09 -50.12
C SER A 2 2.03 -12.63 -50.13
N PHE A 3 2.65 -12.21 -49.02
CA PHE A 3 3.25 -10.91 -48.72
C PHE A 3 2.33 -9.80 -48.21
N THR A 4 2.44 -9.54 -46.91
CA THR A 4 2.36 -8.17 -46.35
C THR A 4 3.53 -7.97 -45.42
N GLU A 5 4.36 -7.00 -45.79
CA GLU A 5 5.60 -6.55 -45.19
C GLU A 5 5.40 -5.82 -43.85
N ASP A 6 6.46 -5.91 -43.04
CA ASP A 6 6.76 -5.04 -41.91
C ASP A 6 6.97 -3.59 -42.36
N GLY A 7 6.20 -2.68 -41.77
CA GLY A 7 6.34 -1.23 -41.93
C GLY A 7 6.63 -0.58 -40.58
N ASN A 8 7.92 -0.44 -40.29
CA ASN A 8 8.48 0.29 -39.17
C ASN A 8 8.29 1.81 -39.38
N SER A 9 7.62 2.51 -38.48
CA SER A 9 7.64 3.98 -38.44
C SER A 9 7.99 4.45 -37.02
N ASP A 10 9.25 4.82 -36.86
CA ASP A 10 9.73 5.68 -35.77
C ASP A 10 8.95 7.00 -35.82
N ALA A 11 8.10 7.23 -34.82
CA ALA A 11 7.36 8.48 -34.67
C ALA A 11 7.62 9.11 -33.30
N ASP A 12 7.81 10.43 -33.35
CA ASP A 12 8.27 11.32 -32.30
C ASP A 12 7.58 11.18 -30.93
N ILE A 13 8.42 11.30 -29.90
CA ILE A 13 8.01 11.42 -28.50
C ILE A 13 7.41 12.82 -28.31
N SER A 14 6.07 12.88 -28.25
CA SER A 14 5.34 14.04 -27.75
C SER A 14 5.01 13.87 -26.27
N ASP A 15 5.24 14.96 -25.53
CA ASP A 15 5.13 15.05 -24.08
C ASP A 15 3.66 15.32 -23.71
N SER A 16 3.04 14.43 -22.95
CA SER A 16 1.78 14.70 -22.27
C SER A 16 1.76 14.06 -20.89
N PHE A 17 1.37 14.87 -19.92
CA PHE A 17 1.24 14.52 -18.51
C PHE A 17 0.09 13.53 -18.31
N VAL A 18 0.39 12.39 -17.67
CA VAL A 18 -0.63 11.53 -17.06
C VAL A 18 -0.22 11.32 -15.60
N THR A 19 -1.09 11.76 -14.70
CA THR A 19 -1.05 11.49 -13.26
C THR A 19 -1.46 10.04 -13.02
N ASP A 20 -0.74 9.36 -12.12
CA ASP A 20 -0.97 7.97 -11.71
C ASP A 20 -2.43 7.71 -11.36
N ALA A 21 -3.05 6.80 -12.11
CA ALA A 21 -4.32 6.19 -11.76
C ALA A 21 -4.01 4.94 -10.93
N GLU A 22 -4.36 4.98 -9.64
CA GLU A 22 -4.36 3.80 -8.78
C GLU A 22 -5.43 2.82 -9.25
N ASP A 23 -4.99 1.59 -9.52
CA ASP A 23 -5.85 0.46 -9.87
C ASP A 23 -6.89 0.23 -8.77
N SER A 24 -8.16 0.43 -9.13
CA SER A 24 -9.31 0.04 -8.33
C SER A 24 -9.76 -1.35 -8.78
N GLU A 25 -9.57 -2.33 -7.90
CA GLU A 25 -10.19 -3.65 -8.07
C GLU A 25 -11.72 -3.49 -8.04
N ASN A 26 -12.35 -3.68 -9.20
CA ASN A 26 -13.81 -3.72 -9.34
C ASN A 26 -14.34 -5.03 -8.77
N GLU A 27 -14.94 -4.99 -7.58
CA GLU A 27 -15.82 -6.06 -7.09
C GLU A 27 -17.12 -6.08 -7.92
N ILE A 28 -17.28 -7.13 -8.72
CA ILE A 28 -18.51 -7.46 -9.42
C ILE A 28 -19.55 -7.96 -8.41
N ASN A 29 -20.73 -7.32 -8.39
CA ASN A 29 -21.94 -7.74 -7.69
C ASN A 29 -22.25 -9.23 -7.94
N ARG A 30 -22.28 -10.05 -6.87
CA ARG A 30 -22.94 -11.36 -6.87
C ARG A 30 -24.27 -11.27 -6.10
N PRO A 31 -25.38 -11.79 -6.64
CA PRO A 31 -26.65 -11.79 -5.94
C PRO A 31 -26.72 -12.90 -4.88
N GLY A 32 -27.28 -12.54 -3.73
CA GLY A 32 -28.18 -13.33 -2.89
C GLY A 32 -27.88 -14.81 -2.59
N ASN A 33 -27.58 -15.06 -1.30
CA ASN A 33 -27.89 -16.25 -0.51
C ASN A 33 -27.38 -17.62 -1.01
N LEU A 34 -26.37 -18.16 -0.31
CA LEU A 34 -26.38 -19.55 0.20
C LEU A 34 -25.18 -19.80 1.16
N ARG A 35 -25.55 -20.08 2.42
CA ARG A 35 -24.93 -20.95 3.44
C ARG A 35 -23.61 -20.55 4.14
N ASN A 36 -23.82 -20.32 5.45
CA ASN A 36 -22.89 -20.44 6.55
C ASN A 36 -22.07 -21.75 6.52
N GLY A 37 -20.74 -21.62 6.45
CA GLY A 37 -19.75 -22.66 6.73
C GLY A 37 -18.33 -22.12 6.46
N PRO A 38 -17.31 -22.40 7.28
CA PRO A 38 -15.96 -21.95 7.01
C PRO A 38 -15.40 -22.66 5.76
N TRP A 39 -14.61 -21.93 4.97
CA TRP A 39 -13.88 -22.41 3.76
C TRP A 39 -12.77 -23.43 4.05
N PHE A 40 -12.67 -23.93 5.28
CA PHE A 40 -11.71 -24.93 5.69
C PHE A 40 -12.29 -25.76 6.83
N THR A 41 -11.98 -27.06 6.83
CA THR A 41 -12.21 -27.93 7.98
C THR A 41 -11.02 -27.77 8.91
N ILE A 42 -11.24 -27.39 10.18
CA ILE A 42 -10.21 -27.47 11.21
C ILE A 42 -9.95 -28.96 11.47
N ILE A 43 -8.88 -29.49 10.87
CA ILE A 43 -8.35 -30.81 11.23
C ILE A 43 -7.54 -30.60 12.53
N GLU A 44 -7.79 -31.42 13.55
CA GLU A 44 -7.21 -31.23 14.88
C GLU A 44 -5.66 -31.25 14.87
N PRO A 45 -5.00 -30.55 15.82
CA PRO A 45 -3.54 -30.34 15.82
C PRO A 45 -2.67 -31.60 15.94
N ASN A 46 -3.25 -32.76 16.29
CA ASN A 46 -2.51 -33.96 16.66
C ASN A 46 -2.49 -35.06 15.59
N SER A 47 -3.12 -34.89 14.43
CA SER A 47 -3.24 -35.96 13.42
C SER A 47 -2.24 -35.86 12.26
N PHE A 48 -1.24 -34.97 12.32
CA PHE A 48 -0.26 -34.82 11.24
C PHE A 48 1.17 -35.14 11.71
N VAL A 49 1.72 -36.24 11.22
CA VAL A 49 3.17 -36.47 11.18
C VAL A 49 3.66 -35.73 9.93
N ILE A 50 4.20 -34.52 10.13
CA ILE A 50 4.88 -33.76 9.08
C ILE A 50 6.37 -33.97 9.28
N ASP A 51 7.05 -34.52 8.27
CA ASP A 51 8.51 -34.50 8.20
C ASP A 51 8.98 -33.05 8.42
N ARG A 52 9.79 -32.78 9.44
CA ARG A 52 10.25 -31.42 9.72
C ARG A 52 10.86 -30.86 8.42
N LEU A 53 10.30 -29.75 7.93
CA LEU A 53 10.94 -29.01 6.84
C LEU A 53 12.35 -28.61 7.28
N PRO A 54 13.36 -28.72 6.39
CA PRO A 54 14.77 -28.51 6.71
C PRO A 54 14.99 -27.21 7.50
N SER A 55 15.88 -27.26 8.47
CA SER A 55 16.33 -26.08 9.22
C SER A 55 17.23 -25.26 8.29
N PHE A 56 17.04 -23.93 8.23
CA PHE A 56 18.06 -23.06 7.65
C PHE A 56 19.23 -23.01 8.64
N SER A 57 20.40 -23.54 8.25
CA SER A 57 21.63 -23.47 9.05
C SER A 57 22.11 -22.02 9.16
N PRO A 58 22.79 -21.56 10.24
CA PRO A 58 23.39 -20.22 10.33
C PRO A 58 24.37 -19.86 9.19
N ASP A 59 24.86 -20.86 8.45
CA ASP A 59 25.81 -20.72 7.33
C ASP A 59 25.07 -20.65 5.98
N HIS A 60 24.24 -19.62 5.79
CA HIS A 60 23.57 -19.32 4.52
C HIS A 60 24.01 -17.95 4.02
N GLY A 61 24.20 -17.84 2.71
CA GLY A 61 24.65 -16.61 2.06
C GLY A 61 25.83 -16.82 1.12
N PRO A 62 26.44 -15.72 0.65
CA PRO A 62 27.53 -15.75 -0.30
C PRO A 62 28.73 -16.56 0.25
N VAL A 63 29.28 -17.48 -0.54
CA VAL A 63 30.43 -18.35 -0.16
C VAL A 63 31.75 -17.92 -0.78
N GLY A 64 32.85 -18.08 -0.03
CA GLY A 64 34.20 -17.81 -0.52
C GLY A 64 34.63 -16.33 -0.46
N PHE A 65 34.10 -15.55 0.48
CA PHE A 65 34.38 -14.12 0.62
C PHE A 65 35.20 -13.81 1.87
N ASP A 66 36.36 -13.16 1.69
CA ASP A 66 37.18 -12.62 2.78
C ASP A 66 36.61 -11.27 3.25
N ALA A 67 36.75 -10.97 4.55
CA ALA A 67 36.27 -9.74 5.19
C ALA A 67 36.93 -8.47 4.63
N ASN A 68 38.02 -8.61 3.85
CA ASN A 68 38.80 -7.51 3.28
C ASN A 68 38.39 -7.10 1.85
N LEU A 69 37.46 -7.82 1.21
CA LEU A 69 37.04 -7.52 -0.15
C LEU A 69 36.24 -6.21 -0.24
N SER A 70 36.45 -5.46 -1.31
CA SER A 70 35.71 -4.24 -1.59
C SER A 70 34.28 -4.58 -2.07
N PRO A 71 33.28 -3.73 -1.79
CA PRO A 71 31.96 -3.75 -2.43
C PRO A 71 31.89 -4.09 -3.92
N TYR A 72 32.91 -3.65 -4.68
CA TYR A 72 33.01 -3.92 -6.11
C TYR A 72 33.45 -5.36 -6.36
N ASP A 73 34.45 -5.86 -5.63
CA ASP A 73 34.95 -7.23 -5.73
C ASP A 73 33.86 -8.26 -5.41
N TYR A 74 32.92 -7.89 -4.51
CA TYR A 74 31.71 -8.68 -4.24
C TYR A 74 30.76 -8.73 -5.45
N PHE A 75 30.52 -7.59 -6.10
CA PHE A 75 29.67 -7.51 -7.28
C PHE A 75 30.31 -8.23 -8.47
N GLU A 76 31.61 -8.06 -8.65
CA GLU A 76 32.41 -8.65 -9.72
C GLU A 76 32.29 -10.18 -9.74
N LYS A 77 32.24 -10.84 -8.57
CA LYS A 77 32.03 -12.29 -8.46
C LYS A 77 30.68 -12.80 -8.98
N PHE A 78 29.64 -11.97 -8.96
CA PHE A 78 28.33 -12.33 -9.51
C PHE A 78 28.19 -12.02 -11.00
N ILE A 79 29.12 -11.24 -11.56
CA ILE A 79 29.13 -10.82 -12.97
C ILE A 79 30.37 -11.29 -13.72
N SER A 80 31.24 -12.08 -13.11
CA SER A 80 32.47 -12.61 -13.70
C SER A 80 32.67 -14.06 -13.29
N GLU A 81 33.01 -14.90 -14.26
CA GLU A 81 33.40 -16.28 -14.06
C GLU A 81 34.73 -16.51 -14.79
N ASP A 82 35.70 -17.10 -14.10
CA ASP A 82 37.07 -17.29 -14.61
C ASP A 82 37.65 -15.98 -15.20
N ASP A 83 37.96 -15.99 -16.51
CA ASP A 83 38.49 -14.87 -17.28
C ASP A 83 37.42 -14.10 -18.10
N ASN A 84 36.15 -14.56 -18.08
CA ASN A 84 35.06 -13.99 -18.87
C ASN A 84 34.04 -13.28 -17.96
N SER A 85 33.83 -11.98 -18.18
CA SER A 85 32.74 -11.29 -17.49
C SER A 85 31.48 -11.24 -18.34
N LEU A 86 30.33 -11.17 -17.65
CA LEU A 86 29.03 -10.90 -18.25
C LEU A 86 29.06 -9.68 -19.18
N PHE A 87 29.84 -8.66 -18.83
CA PHE A 87 29.98 -7.46 -19.65
C PHE A 87 30.70 -7.73 -20.97
N ASP A 88 31.58 -8.72 -21.05
CA ASP A 88 32.25 -9.10 -22.29
C ASP A 88 31.24 -9.68 -23.29
N ILE A 89 30.34 -10.54 -22.82
CA ILE A 89 29.21 -11.08 -23.61
C ILE A 89 28.30 -9.95 -24.11
N ILE A 90 27.89 -9.04 -23.22
CA ILE A 90 27.00 -7.94 -23.59
C ILE A 90 27.69 -6.96 -24.55
N VAL A 91 28.99 -6.69 -24.35
CA VAL A 91 29.79 -5.84 -25.26
C VAL A 91 29.85 -6.45 -26.65
N GLU A 92 30.18 -7.74 -26.75
CA GLU A 92 30.28 -8.45 -28.03
C GLU A 92 28.95 -8.35 -28.80
N GLU A 93 27.84 -8.72 -28.14
CA GLU A 93 26.53 -8.77 -28.78
C GLU A 93 25.95 -7.39 -29.08
N THR A 94 26.20 -6.41 -28.23
CA THR A 94 25.84 -5.00 -28.49
C THR A 94 26.56 -4.46 -29.72
N ASN A 95 27.86 -4.72 -29.83
CA ASN A 95 28.67 -4.28 -30.98
C ASN A 95 28.31 -5.04 -32.27
N ARG A 96 28.04 -6.35 -32.18
CA ARG A 96 27.54 -7.18 -33.28
C ARG A 96 26.22 -6.64 -33.82
N TYR A 97 25.26 -6.36 -32.93
CA TYR A 97 23.96 -5.82 -33.33
C TYR A 97 24.06 -4.43 -33.95
N ALA A 98 24.87 -3.53 -33.36
CA ALA A 98 25.08 -2.20 -33.89
C ALA A 98 25.65 -2.25 -35.32
N THR A 99 26.72 -3.03 -35.54
CA THR A 99 27.32 -3.21 -36.87
C THR A 99 26.32 -3.77 -37.87
N THR A 100 25.57 -4.81 -37.51
CA THR A 100 24.57 -5.43 -38.39
C THR A 100 23.45 -4.45 -38.76
N THR A 101 22.96 -3.68 -37.77
CA THR A 101 21.87 -2.72 -37.98
C THR A 101 22.32 -1.52 -38.82
N LEU A 102 23.55 -1.06 -38.64
CA LEU A 102 24.10 0.07 -39.40
C LEU A 102 24.46 -0.32 -40.84
N ASN A 103 24.92 -1.55 -41.06
CA ASN A 103 25.21 -2.06 -42.41
C ASN A 103 23.94 -2.36 -43.22
N ALA A 104 22.81 -2.65 -42.56
CA ALA A 104 21.54 -2.98 -43.20
C ALA A 104 20.69 -1.76 -43.59
N ASN A 105 20.99 -0.55 -43.07
CA ASN A 105 20.24 0.67 -43.36
C ASN A 105 21.05 1.60 -44.26
N ASP A 106 20.44 2.19 -45.29
CA ASP A 106 21.10 3.23 -46.11
C ASP A 106 21.49 4.43 -45.22
N PRO A 107 22.79 4.78 -45.11
CA PRO A 107 23.23 5.83 -44.20
C PRO A 107 22.72 7.19 -44.68
N THR A 108 21.72 7.73 -43.99
CA THR A 108 21.34 9.15 -44.16
C THR A 108 22.45 10.02 -43.55
N PRO A 109 22.96 11.06 -44.24
CA PRO A 109 24.11 11.86 -43.76
C PRO A 109 23.95 12.51 -42.37
N GLN A 110 22.72 12.54 -41.84
CA GLN A 110 22.34 13.18 -40.58
C GLN A 110 21.84 12.18 -39.52
N GLY A 111 21.88 10.87 -39.81
CA GLY A 111 21.43 9.83 -38.89
C GLY A 111 22.31 9.72 -37.66
N ARG A 112 21.72 9.75 -36.46
CA ARG A 112 22.41 9.59 -35.15
C ARG A 112 23.18 8.26 -34.97
N GLY A 113 23.20 7.38 -35.97
CA GLY A 113 23.90 6.09 -35.95
C GLY A 113 25.20 6.05 -36.75
N ASN A 114 25.48 7.03 -37.61
CA ASN A 114 26.58 6.96 -38.58
C ASN A 114 27.99 7.11 -37.96
N ASN A 115 28.08 7.52 -36.69
CA ASN A 115 29.34 7.66 -35.94
C ASN A 115 29.43 6.65 -34.78
N TRP A 116 28.81 5.47 -34.90
CA TRP A 116 28.89 4.45 -33.87
C TRP A 116 30.34 4.08 -33.57
N LYS A 117 30.70 4.19 -32.29
CA LYS A 117 31.95 3.67 -31.75
C LYS A 117 31.64 2.39 -30.97
N PRO A 118 32.38 1.28 -31.22
CA PRO A 118 32.24 0.08 -30.43
C PRO A 118 32.32 0.39 -28.94
N VAL A 119 31.42 -0.20 -28.16
CA VAL A 119 31.35 -0.06 -26.71
C VAL A 119 32.46 -0.90 -26.09
N SER A 120 33.19 -0.35 -25.13
CA SER A 120 34.16 -1.10 -24.31
C SER A 120 33.52 -1.67 -23.04
N LYS A 121 34.18 -2.64 -22.41
CA LYS A 121 33.77 -3.17 -21.09
C LYS A 121 33.69 -2.06 -20.03
N GLN A 122 34.61 -1.10 -20.08
CA GLN A 122 34.68 0.06 -19.19
C GLN A 122 33.49 1.00 -19.41
N GLU A 123 33.15 1.31 -20.67
CA GLU A 123 31.98 2.13 -21.00
C GLU A 123 30.67 1.44 -20.61
N LEU A 124 30.56 0.13 -20.82
CA LEU A 124 29.38 -0.62 -20.43
C LEU A 124 29.24 -0.68 -18.89
N SER A 125 30.34 -0.86 -18.17
CA SER A 125 30.38 -0.78 -16.71
C SER A 125 29.93 0.59 -16.20
N ALA A 126 30.40 1.67 -16.83
CA ALA A 126 29.98 3.03 -16.54
C ALA A 126 28.48 3.25 -16.80
N PHE A 127 27.98 2.73 -17.92
CA PHE A 127 26.57 2.79 -18.30
C PHE A 127 25.68 2.12 -17.24
N PHE A 128 26.02 0.90 -16.80
CA PHE A 128 25.30 0.21 -15.73
C PHE A 128 25.44 0.90 -14.38
N GLY A 129 26.59 1.51 -14.10
CA GLY A 129 26.77 2.31 -12.90
C GLY A 129 25.84 3.54 -12.85
N LEU A 130 25.64 4.20 -13.99
CA LEU A 130 24.64 5.26 -14.11
C LEU A 130 23.21 4.73 -13.96
N LEU A 131 22.88 3.53 -14.46
CA LEU A 131 21.56 2.91 -14.25
C LEU A 131 21.27 2.65 -12.77
N LEU A 132 22.25 2.13 -12.04
CA LEU A 132 22.17 1.96 -10.57
C LEU A 132 21.99 3.30 -9.87
N ALA A 133 22.71 4.34 -10.31
CA ALA A 133 22.61 5.70 -9.78
C ALA A 133 21.20 6.31 -9.96
N MET A 134 20.54 6.02 -11.08
CA MET A 134 19.18 6.48 -11.37
C MET A 134 18.13 5.85 -10.45
N GLY A 135 18.38 4.64 -9.94
CA GLY A 135 17.53 4.01 -8.93
C GLY A 135 17.53 4.78 -7.59
N ILE A 136 18.70 5.33 -7.23
CA ILE A 136 18.92 6.07 -5.98
C ILE A 136 18.42 7.52 -6.10
N VAL A 137 18.85 8.24 -7.14
CA VAL A 137 18.51 9.65 -7.33
C VAL A 137 17.41 9.78 -8.37
N ARG A 138 16.17 9.48 -7.98
CA ARG A 138 15.05 9.44 -8.93
C ARG A 138 14.75 10.82 -9.52
N LYS A 139 14.64 10.88 -10.85
CA LYS A 139 14.22 12.07 -11.61
C LYS A 139 13.06 11.79 -12.56
N PRO A 140 12.31 12.83 -12.95
CA PRO A 140 11.16 12.69 -13.85
C PRO A 140 11.48 12.09 -15.23
N SER A 141 12.72 12.25 -15.69
CA SER A 141 13.20 11.66 -16.93
C SER A 141 14.68 11.31 -16.83
N TYR A 142 15.16 10.31 -17.58
CA TYR A 142 16.60 10.04 -17.65
C TYR A 142 17.37 11.22 -18.28
N ALA A 143 16.73 12.06 -19.10
CA ALA A 143 17.37 13.23 -19.68
C ALA A 143 17.69 14.30 -18.61
N SER A 144 16.88 14.37 -17.55
CA SER A 144 17.03 15.33 -16.45
C SER A 144 18.31 15.14 -15.64
N TYR A 145 18.98 13.99 -15.75
CA TYR A 145 20.28 13.76 -15.12
C TYR A 145 21.43 14.52 -15.83
N TRP A 146 21.20 14.97 -17.06
CA TRP A 146 22.14 15.75 -17.86
C TRP A 146 21.73 17.23 -18.02
N GLU A 147 20.86 17.75 -17.15
CA GLU A 147 20.50 19.17 -17.14
C GLU A 147 21.70 20.07 -16.81
N ASN A 148 21.74 21.26 -17.40
CA ASN A 148 22.84 22.21 -17.19
C ASN A 148 22.69 22.93 -15.83
N GLY A 149 23.70 22.80 -14.98
CA GLY A 149 23.73 23.42 -13.65
C GLY A 149 23.63 24.94 -13.65
N ASN A 150 24.06 25.61 -14.73
CA ASN A 150 23.94 27.07 -14.86
C ASN A 150 22.52 27.54 -15.18
N LYS A 151 21.66 26.65 -15.71
CA LYS A 151 20.24 26.97 -16.01
C LYS A 151 19.30 26.48 -14.92
N ASN A 152 19.56 25.29 -14.35
CA ASN A 152 18.69 24.66 -13.37
C ASN A 152 19.47 24.17 -12.14
N ALA A 153 19.90 25.10 -11.29
CA ALA A 153 20.73 24.78 -10.11
C ALA A 153 20.08 23.78 -9.13
N LEU A 154 18.75 23.79 -9.01
CA LEU A 154 18.00 22.92 -8.09
C LEU A 154 17.88 21.47 -8.55
N THR A 155 17.87 21.23 -9.86
CA THR A 155 17.70 19.89 -10.45
C THR A 155 19.00 19.35 -11.04
N TYR A 156 20.08 20.12 -11.00
CA TYR A 156 21.40 19.69 -11.44
C TYR A 156 21.88 18.46 -10.66
N THR A 157 22.41 17.47 -11.38
CA THR A 157 23.03 16.28 -10.76
C THR A 157 24.49 16.21 -11.16
N PRO A 158 25.40 16.60 -10.24
CA PRO A 158 26.82 16.53 -10.53
C PRO A 158 27.21 15.07 -10.83
N ASN A 159 28.23 14.91 -11.68
CA ASN A 159 28.86 13.64 -12.10
C ASN A 159 28.21 12.88 -13.27
N PHE A 160 26.89 12.91 -13.51
CA PHE A 160 26.29 12.21 -14.66
C PHE A 160 26.89 12.67 -16.01
N PRO A 161 26.95 14.00 -16.31
CA PRO A 161 27.63 14.49 -17.51
C PRO A 161 29.15 14.28 -17.55
N GLN A 162 29.78 14.06 -16.39
CA GLN A 162 31.23 13.85 -16.29
C GLN A 162 31.61 12.39 -16.61
N ILE A 163 30.74 11.45 -16.24
CA ILE A 163 30.92 10.00 -16.42
C ILE A 163 30.66 9.60 -17.88
N MET A 164 29.53 10.02 -18.45
CA MET A 164 29.17 9.70 -19.83
C MET A 164 28.29 10.80 -20.40
N SER A 165 28.41 11.13 -21.69
CA SER A 165 27.50 12.10 -22.31
C SER A 165 26.10 11.52 -22.46
N ARG A 166 25.07 12.39 -22.45
CA ARG A 166 23.67 11.97 -22.65
C ARG A 166 23.49 11.20 -23.95
N ASN A 167 24.14 11.67 -25.02
CA ASN A 167 24.03 11.05 -26.35
C ASN A 167 24.68 9.66 -26.36
N ARG A 168 25.87 9.50 -25.78
CA ARG A 168 26.52 8.18 -25.68
C ARG A 168 25.69 7.20 -24.84
N PHE A 169 25.10 7.66 -23.74
CA PHE A 169 24.19 6.84 -22.94
C PHE A 169 22.97 6.37 -23.75
N GLN A 170 22.36 7.27 -24.54
CA GLN A 170 21.23 6.94 -25.42
C GLN A 170 21.62 5.97 -26.54
N GLU A 171 22.81 6.13 -27.12
CA GLU A 171 23.34 5.23 -28.15
C GLU A 171 23.56 3.82 -27.60
N ILE A 172 24.23 3.69 -26.45
CA ILE A 172 24.42 2.40 -25.78
C ILE A 172 23.06 1.79 -25.45
N LEU A 173 22.13 2.56 -24.86
CA LEU A 173 20.79 2.08 -24.55
C LEU A 173 20.03 1.62 -25.79
N ARG A 174 20.21 2.28 -26.94
CA ARG A 174 19.56 1.92 -28.22
C ARG A 174 20.05 0.56 -28.71
N PHE A 175 21.37 0.39 -28.80
CA PHE A 175 21.99 -0.79 -29.42
C PHE A 175 22.25 -1.95 -28.46
N LEU A 176 22.10 -1.75 -27.14
CA LEU A 176 22.25 -2.79 -26.12
C LEU A 176 21.57 -4.09 -26.58
N HIS A 177 22.33 -5.18 -26.61
CA HIS A 177 21.93 -6.56 -26.92
C HIS A 177 22.73 -7.54 -26.07
N CYS A 178 22.17 -8.73 -25.89
CA CYS A 178 22.79 -9.77 -25.06
C CYS A 178 22.95 -11.11 -25.76
N ASN A 179 22.33 -11.32 -26.93
CA ASN A 179 22.45 -12.56 -27.69
C ASN A 179 22.33 -12.27 -29.19
N ASP A 180 22.84 -13.18 -30.02
CA ASP A 180 22.88 -13.02 -31.47
C ASP A 180 21.46 -13.16 -32.04
N ASN A 181 20.94 -12.08 -32.60
CA ASN A 181 19.61 -12.07 -33.22
C ASN A 181 19.54 -12.95 -34.47
N ALA A 182 20.67 -13.26 -35.14
CA ALA A 182 20.68 -14.13 -36.32
C ALA A 182 20.33 -15.58 -35.98
N LEU A 183 20.51 -15.98 -34.71
CA LEU A 183 20.17 -17.32 -34.21
C LEU A 183 18.73 -17.40 -33.67
N ALA A 184 17.99 -16.29 -33.67
CA ALA A 184 16.63 -16.25 -33.15
C ALA A 184 15.65 -16.92 -34.12
N VAL A 185 14.96 -17.97 -33.66
CA VAL A 185 13.88 -18.62 -34.41
C VAL A 185 12.62 -17.74 -34.37
N GLU A 186 11.83 -17.72 -35.45
CA GLU A 186 10.61 -16.93 -35.53
C GLU A 186 9.45 -17.53 -34.73
N ARG A 187 8.54 -16.65 -34.27
CA ARG A 187 7.37 -17.07 -33.50
C ARG A 187 6.46 -17.98 -34.34
N GLY A 188 6.20 -19.18 -33.82
CA GLY A 188 5.36 -20.18 -34.49
C GLY A 188 6.14 -21.28 -35.20
N GLN A 189 7.48 -21.18 -35.28
CA GLN A 189 8.35 -22.24 -35.76
C GLN A 189 8.84 -23.15 -34.62
N ALA A 190 9.18 -24.40 -34.93
CA ALA A 190 9.72 -25.35 -33.95
C ALA A 190 11.10 -24.87 -33.46
N GLY A 191 11.28 -24.78 -32.14
CA GLY A 191 12.49 -24.21 -31.53
C GLY A 191 12.42 -22.72 -31.20
N TYR A 192 11.25 -22.08 -31.35
CA TYR A 192 11.04 -20.71 -30.89
C TYR A 192 11.24 -20.57 -29.38
N ASP A 193 12.21 -19.77 -28.97
CA ASP A 193 12.43 -19.36 -27.58
C ASP A 193 12.03 -17.89 -27.36
N PRO A 194 10.95 -17.61 -26.59
CA PRO A 194 10.56 -16.25 -26.22
C PRO A 194 11.65 -15.46 -25.46
N LEU A 195 12.58 -16.14 -24.82
CA LEU A 195 13.65 -15.58 -23.99
C LEU A 195 15.00 -15.51 -24.70
N HIS A 196 15.09 -15.87 -25.99
CA HIS A 196 16.35 -15.94 -26.77
C HIS A 196 17.27 -14.75 -26.52
N LYS A 197 16.73 -13.54 -26.50
CA LYS A 197 17.49 -12.28 -26.33
C LYS A 197 18.24 -12.14 -25.00
N VAL A 198 17.91 -12.95 -24.00
CA VAL A 198 18.52 -12.95 -22.66
C VAL A 198 18.82 -14.36 -22.15
N ALA A 199 18.64 -15.40 -22.97
CA ALA A 199 18.77 -16.79 -22.54
C ALA A 199 20.15 -17.08 -21.94
N ASN A 200 21.21 -16.66 -22.63
CA ASN A 200 22.60 -16.78 -22.15
C ASN A 200 22.87 -15.98 -20.87
N ILE A 201 22.22 -14.82 -20.70
CA ILE A 201 22.33 -14.01 -19.49
C ILE A 201 21.65 -14.69 -18.30
N ILE A 202 20.48 -15.30 -18.52
CA ILE A 202 19.75 -16.06 -17.49
C ILE A 202 20.60 -17.27 -17.07
N GLU A 203 21.16 -18.00 -18.02
CA GLU A 203 22.02 -19.15 -17.74
C GLU A 203 23.26 -18.74 -16.95
N PHE A 204 23.92 -17.64 -17.35
CA PHE A 204 25.04 -17.07 -16.62
C PHE A 204 24.68 -16.76 -15.16
N PHE A 205 23.59 -16.03 -14.92
CA PHE A 205 23.19 -15.68 -13.56
C PHE A 205 22.74 -16.89 -12.73
N ASN A 206 22.06 -17.86 -13.33
CA ASN A 206 21.70 -19.08 -12.60
C ASN A 206 22.94 -19.81 -12.09
N ARG A 207 23.98 -19.93 -12.93
CA ARG A 207 25.25 -20.54 -12.54
C ARG A 207 25.97 -19.71 -11.47
N THR A 208 26.17 -18.40 -11.69
CA THR A 208 26.87 -17.58 -10.69
C THR A 208 26.13 -17.51 -9.36
N PHE A 209 24.80 -17.50 -9.36
CA PHE A 209 24.02 -17.54 -8.13
C PHE A 209 24.13 -18.90 -7.42
N GLU A 210 24.13 -20.01 -8.15
CA GLU A 210 24.31 -21.34 -7.55
C GLU A 210 25.72 -21.54 -6.98
N GLU A 211 26.76 -21.08 -7.67
CA GLU A 211 28.16 -21.25 -7.28
C GLU A 211 28.54 -20.33 -6.11
N ASN A 212 28.11 -19.07 -6.16
CA ASN A 212 28.52 -18.06 -5.18
C ASN A 212 27.58 -17.96 -3.99
N TYR A 213 26.50 -18.74 -3.92
CA TYR A 213 25.51 -18.68 -2.83
C TYR A 213 25.21 -20.06 -2.24
N SER A 214 25.52 -20.26 -0.94
CA SER A 214 25.18 -21.51 -0.26
C SER A 214 23.75 -21.52 0.28
N ASN A 215 23.00 -22.51 -0.19
CA ASN A 215 21.68 -22.85 0.33
C ASN A 215 21.80 -24.06 1.27
N ASN A 216 22.29 -23.86 2.49
CA ASN A 216 22.50 -24.97 3.42
C ASN A 216 21.17 -25.38 4.09
N TYR A 217 20.44 -26.28 3.42
CA TYR A 217 19.26 -26.96 3.94
C TYR A 217 19.69 -28.13 4.84
N ASP A 218 19.47 -28.03 6.14
CA ASP A 218 19.70 -29.15 7.06
C ASP A 218 18.66 -30.26 6.83
N THR A 219 19.04 -31.29 6.06
CA THR A 219 18.22 -32.46 5.74
C THR A 219 18.17 -33.50 6.88
N LYS A 220 18.86 -33.28 8.00
CA LYS A 220 19.03 -34.27 9.07
C LYS A 220 18.28 -33.89 10.34
N ASN A 221 16.94 -33.89 10.31
CA ASN A 221 16.17 -33.85 11.56
C ASN A 221 14.88 -34.69 11.49
N ARG A 222 14.90 -35.84 12.19
CA ARG A 222 13.78 -36.80 12.31
C ARG A 222 12.61 -36.26 13.15
N ALA A 223 11.45 -36.87 12.91
CA ALA A 223 10.11 -36.52 13.38
C ALA A 223 10.00 -36.00 14.82
N GLY A 224 9.20 -34.95 15.00
CA GLY A 224 8.71 -34.47 16.29
C GLY A 224 7.30 -33.90 16.14
N SER A 225 6.47 -34.05 17.19
CA SER A 225 5.07 -33.61 17.22
C SER A 225 4.91 -32.11 16.92
N ALA A 226 3.90 -31.75 16.12
CA ALA A 226 3.57 -30.38 15.78
C ALA A 226 3.12 -29.59 17.03
N LYS A 227 4.04 -28.81 17.62
CA LYS A 227 3.71 -27.90 18.72
C LYS A 227 2.94 -26.69 18.19
N MET A 228 1.85 -26.30 18.85
CA MET A 228 1.22 -25.00 18.60
C MET A 228 2.05 -23.88 19.23
N THR A 229 2.31 -22.83 18.47
CA THR A 229 3.01 -21.62 18.92
C THR A 229 2.14 -20.40 18.67
N ARG A 230 2.47 -19.27 19.31
CA ARG A 230 1.64 -18.05 19.32
C ARG A 230 2.29 -16.97 18.44
N LYS A 231 1.68 -16.60 17.30
CA LYS A 231 2.17 -15.48 16.44
C LYS A 231 1.17 -14.35 16.35
N PRO A 232 1.62 -13.10 16.32
CA PRO A 232 0.78 -11.99 15.91
C PRO A 232 0.34 -12.17 14.44
N ASN A 233 -0.94 -11.95 14.13
CA ASN A 233 -1.43 -11.84 12.76
C ASN A 233 -1.19 -10.42 12.21
N SER A 234 -1.59 -10.16 10.96
CA SER A 234 -1.46 -8.86 10.31
C SER A 234 -2.16 -7.69 11.02
N LYS A 235 -2.96 -7.96 12.07
CA LYS A 235 -3.61 -6.98 12.93
C LYS A 235 -2.95 -6.88 14.32
N GLY A 236 -1.80 -7.52 14.53
CA GLY A 236 -1.10 -7.60 15.82
C GLY A 236 -1.66 -8.62 16.81
N LYS A 237 -2.77 -9.30 16.48
CA LYS A 237 -3.47 -10.26 17.35
C LYS A 237 -2.66 -11.54 17.50
N VAL A 238 -2.30 -11.97 18.70
CA VAL A 238 -1.55 -13.22 18.91
C VAL A 238 -2.46 -14.44 18.72
N VAL A 239 -2.33 -15.13 17.60
CA VAL A 239 -3.10 -16.33 17.24
C VAL A 239 -2.27 -17.58 17.49
N LYS A 240 -2.90 -18.62 18.07
CA LYS A 240 -2.30 -19.96 18.11
C LYS A 240 -2.25 -20.51 16.69
N ALA A 241 -1.06 -20.75 16.19
CA ALA A 241 -0.82 -21.38 14.90
C ALA A 241 0.12 -22.58 15.09
N PRO A 242 0.06 -23.61 14.23
CA PRO A 242 1.09 -24.64 14.23
C PRO A 242 2.47 -24.01 14.12
N ALA A 243 3.48 -24.53 14.82
CA ALA A 243 4.88 -24.06 14.70
C ALA A 243 5.36 -24.04 13.24
N LEU A 244 4.82 -24.93 12.40
CA LEU A 244 5.04 -24.94 10.97
C LEU A 244 4.61 -23.63 10.28
N VAL A 245 3.47 -23.07 10.69
CA VAL A 245 2.89 -21.83 10.16
C VAL A 245 3.63 -20.59 10.69
N HIS A 246 4.32 -20.72 11.83
CA HIS A 246 5.30 -19.73 12.27
C HIS A 246 6.56 -19.75 11.44
N LYS A 247 7.18 -20.93 11.31
CA LYS A 247 8.39 -21.11 10.51
C LYS A 247 8.14 -20.67 9.06
N TYR A 248 7.00 -21.05 8.47
CA TYR A 248 6.57 -20.56 7.17
C TYR A 248 6.47 -19.04 7.13
N ASN A 249 5.81 -18.40 8.09
CA ASN A 249 5.69 -16.94 8.10
C ASN A 249 7.02 -16.21 8.33
N GLU A 250 7.94 -16.80 9.07
CA GLU A 250 9.30 -16.28 9.28
C GLU A 250 10.14 -16.38 8.00
N THR A 251 9.85 -17.35 7.12
CA THR A 251 10.66 -17.61 5.91
C THR A 251 9.99 -17.20 4.59
N MET A 252 8.65 -17.06 4.55
CA MET A 252 7.88 -16.81 3.31
C MET A 252 8.18 -15.46 2.67
N GLY A 253 8.56 -14.46 3.48
CA GLY A 253 8.78 -13.10 3.02
C GLY A 253 10.13 -12.86 2.33
N GLY A 254 10.96 -13.91 2.14
CA GLY A 254 12.29 -13.76 1.54
C GLY A 254 12.23 -13.22 0.10
N VAL A 255 11.32 -13.74 -0.72
CA VAL A 255 11.11 -13.28 -2.10
C VAL A 255 10.53 -11.86 -2.11
N ASP A 256 9.47 -11.61 -1.34
CA ASP A 256 8.83 -10.28 -1.24
C ASP A 256 9.82 -9.19 -0.78
N LEU A 257 10.71 -9.53 0.15
CA LEU A 257 11.74 -8.61 0.64
C LEU A 257 12.83 -8.36 -0.42
N GLY A 258 13.19 -9.39 -1.19
CA GLY A 258 14.08 -9.26 -2.35
C GLY A 258 13.50 -8.31 -3.39
N ASP A 259 12.23 -8.51 -3.75
CA ASP A 259 11.50 -7.64 -4.68
C ASP A 259 11.42 -6.20 -4.18
N GLN A 260 11.17 -5.99 -2.88
CA GLN A 260 11.19 -4.67 -2.26
C GLN A 260 12.55 -3.98 -2.37
N PHE A 261 13.65 -4.72 -2.23
CA PHE A 261 14.99 -4.15 -2.41
C PHE A 261 15.28 -3.86 -3.87
N ILE A 262 14.91 -4.73 -4.80
CA ILE A 262 15.10 -4.50 -6.25
C ILE A 262 14.31 -3.26 -6.70
N ALA A 263 13.06 -3.12 -6.25
CA ALA A 263 12.19 -1.99 -6.57
C ALA A 263 12.74 -0.62 -6.10
N GLN A 264 13.66 -0.60 -5.13
CA GLN A 264 14.35 0.62 -4.72
C GLN A 264 15.35 1.11 -5.78
N TYR A 265 16.01 0.19 -6.50
CA TYR A 265 17.07 0.48 -7.45
C TYR A 265 16.64 0.40 -8.92
N GLU A 266 15.38 0.04 -9.22
CA GLU A 266 14.88 -0.09 -10.59
C GLU A 266 14.87 1.26 -11.35
N PRO A 267 15.51 1.33 -12.53
CA PRO A 267 15.56 2.57 -13.31
C PRO A 267 14.23 2.85 -14.03
N GLN A 268 13.75 4.09 -13.91
CA GLN A 268 12.45 4.53 -14.44
C GLN A 268 12.56 4.94 -15.92
N PHE A 269 12.34 3.97 -16.81
CA PHE A 269 12.21 4.21 -18.25
C PHE A 269 10.74 4.08 -18.68
N ARG A 270 10.18 5.13 -19.32
CA ARG A 270 8.78 5.15 -19.80
C ARG A 270 8.46 3.98 -20.75
N SER A 271 9.44 3.51 -21.53
CA SER A 271 9.30 2.33 -22.40
C SER A 271 10.62 1.56 -22.53
N LEU A 272 10.61 0.31 -22.05
CA LEU A 272 11.67 -0.66 -22.32
C LEU A 272 11.07 -1.92 -22.92
N LYS A 273 11.80 -2.50 -23.88
CA LYS A 273 11.51 -3.85 -24.37
C LYS A 273 11.61 -4.84 -23.20
N LEU A 274 10.71 -5.82 -23.13
CA LEU A 274 10.60 -6.76 -22.01
C LEU A 274 11.95 -7.39 -21.62
N TRP A 275 12.72 -7.83 -22.61
CA TRP A 275 14.02 -8.46 -22.37
C TRP A 275 15.03 -7.52 -21.69
N LYS A 276 14.99 -6.20 -21.93
CA LYS A 276 15.83 -5.21 -21.23
C LYS A 276 15.44 -5.09 -19.77
N LYS A 277 14.14 -5.22 -19.46
CA LYS A 277 13.66 -5.25 -18.07
C LYS A 277 14.20 -6.47 -17.34
N ILE A 278 14.18 -7.64 -17.98
CA ILE A 278 14.73 -8.89 -17.43
C ILE A 278 16.24 -8.72 -17.15
N LEU A 279 17.01 -8.24 -18.13
CA LEU A 279 18.45 -7.97 -17.95
C LEU A 279 18.72 -7.06 -16.75
N PHE A 280 18.02 -5.92 -16.66
CA PHE A 280 18.22 -4.97 -15.57
C PHE A 280 17.80 -5.56 -14.23
N ASN A 281 16.70 -6.33 -14.18
CA ASN A 281 16.25 -7.00 -12.96
C ASN A 281 17.28 -8.03 -12.44
N LEU A 282 17.88 -8.82 -13.33
CA LEU A 282 18.92 -9.79 -12.96
C LEU A 282 20.18 -9.11 -12.40
N LEU A 283 20.64 -8.02 -13.03
CA LEU A 283 21.77 -7.21 -12.53
C LEU A 283 21.47 -6.56 -11.16
N MET A 284 20.23 -6.10 -10.96
CA MET A 284 19.78 -5.57 -9.67
C MET A 284 19.69 -6.66 -8.61
N THR A 285 19.28 -7.87 -8.99
CA THR A 285 19.24 -9.04 -8.10
C THR A 285 20.64 -9.38 -7.61
N ALA A 286 21.64 -9.44 -8.50
CA ALA A 286 23.04 -9.62 -8.12
C ALA A 286 23.53 -8.55 -7.12
N THR A 287 23.12 -7.30 -7.34
CA THR A 287 23.43 -6.18 -6.42
C THR A 287 22.79 -6.36 -5.03
N VAL A 288 21.55 -6.81 -4.97
CA VAL A 288 20.81 -7.02 -3.71
C VAL A 288 21.32 -8.24 -2.95
N MET A 289 21.76 -9.29 -3.63
CA MET A 289 22.32 -10.49 -2.99
C MET A 289 23.53 -10.17 -2.10
N ILE A 290 24.36 -9.18 -2.49
CA ILE A 290 25.50 -8.67 -1.70
C ILE A 290 25.03 -8.16 -0.32
N LYS A 291 23.87 -7.51 -0.24
CA LYS A 291 23.31 -6.94 1.00
C LYS A 291 22.90 -8.02 2.02
N THR A 292 22.61 -9.24 1.55
CA THR A 292 22.16 -10.36 2.40
C THR A 292 23.31 -11.19 2.97
N GLY A 293 24.53 -11.03 2.46
CA GLY A 293 25.72 -11.65 3.01
C GLY A 293 26.15 -10.98 4.31
N ARG A 294 26.31 -11.75 5.39
CA ARG A 294 26.93 -11.25 6.62
C ARG A 294 28.42 -11.00 6.37
N CYS A 295 28.80 -9.80 5.96
CA CYS A 295 30.16 -9.31 6.18
C CYS A 295 30.33 -9.11 7.69
N SER A 296 30.90 -10.12 8.35
CA SER A 296 31.59 -10.06 9.66
C SER A 296 31.30 -8.81 10.52
N GLY A 297 30.19 -8.83 11.27
CA GLY A 297 30.05 -8.08 12.51
C GLY A 297 29.97 -6.55 12.45
N THR A 298 29.89 -5.91 11.28
CA THR A 298 29.73 -4.44 11.20
C THR A 298 28.31 -4.03 10.84
N SER A 299 27.77 -3.10 11.65
CA SER A 299 26.36 -2.70 11.64
C SER A 299 25.89 -2.12 10.31
N LEU A 300 24.89 -2.78 9.71
CA LEU A 300 23.73 -2.37 8.89
C LEU A 300 23.62 -0.96 8.23
N VAL A 301 24.69 -0.23 7.95
CA VAL A 301 24.62 1.20 7.52
C VAL A 301 25.01 1.46 6.04
N TYR A 302 25.41 0.45 5.26
CA TYR A 302 26.29 0.73 4.11
C TYR A 302 25.70 0.74 2.69
N VAL A 303 24.39 0.75 2.42
CA VAL A 303 23.98 0.77 0.99
C VAL A 303 24.38 2.08 0.28
N HIS A 304 24.37 3.21 0.98
CA HIS A 304 24.85 4.49 0.43
C HIS A 304 26.38 4.60 0.39
N GLY A 305 27.09 3.92 1.30
CA GLY A 305 28.57 3.86 1.30
C GLY A 305 29.11 2.91 0.23
N TRP A 306 28.48 1.74 0.06
CA TRP A 306 28.68 0.77 -1.02
C TRP A 306 28.54 1.43 -2.40
N PHE A 307 27.44 2.15 -2.62
CA PHE A 307 27.20 2.86 -3.87
C PHE A 307 28.23 3.96 -4.12
N ARG A 308 28.64 4.69 -3.07
CA ARG A 308 29.70 5.69 -3.17
C ARG A 308 31.02 5.05 -3.61
N THR A 309 31.45 3.95 -2.99
CA THR A 309 32.67 3.23 -3.36
C THR A 309 32.58 2.63 -4.76
N PHE A 310 31.44 2.02 -5.13
CA PHE A 310 31.19 1.50 -6.46
C PHE A 310 31.25 2.59 -7.54
N MET A 311 30.56 3.72 -7.33
CA MET A 311 30.64 4.88 -8.24
C MET A 311 32.04 5.50 -8.27
N GLN A 312 32.78 5.43 -7.16
CA GLN A 312 34.18 5.86 -7.10
C GLN A 312 35.08 4.92 -7.90
N SER A 313 34.90 3.60 -7.81
CA SER A 313 35.61 2.59 -8.59
C SER A 313 35.28 2.69 -10.07
N CYS A 314 33.99 2.85 -10.45
CA CYS A 314 33.58 3.15 -11.82
C CYS A 314 34.22 4.46 -12.30
N ARG A 315 34.31 5.48 -11.46
CA ARG A 315 35.00 6.75 -11.79
C ARG A 315 36.51 6.54 -12.01
N SER A 316 37.18 5.72 -11.20
CA SER A 316 38.61 5.39 -11.37
C SER A 316 38.87 4.65 -12.69
N ILE A 317 38.03 3.66 -13.02
CA ILE A 317 38.08 2.90 -14.28
C ILE A 317 37.90 3.83 -15.50
N ILE A 318 37.01 4.82 -15.40
CA ILE A 318 36.74 5.80 -16.47
C ILE A 318 37.84 6.87 -16.57
N VAL A 319 38.47 7.27 -15.46
CA VAL A 319 39.56 8.26 -15.47
C VAL A 319 40.81 7.68 -16.13
N GLU A 320 41.13 6.40 -15.92
CA GLU A 320 42.22 5.72 -16.64
C GLU A 320 41.96 5.66 -18.15
N ASP A 321 40.71 5.40 -18.55
CA ASP A 321 40.32 5.37 -19.96
C ASP A 321 40.26 6.77 -20.59
N ARG A 322 39.89 7.81 -19.82
CA ARG A 322 39.90 9.21 -20.27
C ARG A 322 41.32 9.74 -20.50
N VAL A 323 42.28 9.37 -19.65
CA VAL A 323 43.72 9.67 -19.85
C VAL A 323 44.28 8.93 -21.08
N CYS A 324 43.79 7.72 -21.35
CA CYS A 324 44.09 6.97 -22.58
C CYS A 324 43.48 7.63 -23.83
N CYS A 325 42.22 8.08 -23.78
CA CYS A 325 41.52 8.73 -24.89
C CYS A 325 42.08 10.13 -25.24
N GLU A 326 42.51 10.90 -24.23
CA GLU A 326 43.16 12.19 -24.43
C GLU A 326 44.54 12.03 -25.08
N ARG A 327 45.31 10.98 -24.71
CA ARG A 327 46.57 10.62 -25.38
C ARG A 327 46.38 10.22 -26.85
N ASN A 328 45.23 9.62 -27.19
CA ASN A 328 44.92 9.13 -28.53
C ASN A 328 44.08 10.12 -29.39
N SER A 329 43.87 11.37 -28.95
CA SER A 329 43.11 12.41 -29.68
C SER A 329 41.69 12.00 -30.12
N MET A 330 40.98 11.17 -29.33
CA MET A 330 39.69 10.59 -29.74
C MET A 330 38.44 11.40 -29.35
N THR A 331 38.60 12.55 -28.69
CA THR A 331 37.50 13.46 -28.32
C THR A 331 37.33 14.54 -29.40
N GLY A 332 36.51 14.24 -30.41
CA GLY A 332 36.09 15.23 -31.39
C GLY A 332 35.16 16.30 -30.79
N VAL A 333 35.27 17.51 -31.32
CA VAL A 333 34.41 18.68 -31.05
C VAL A 333 32.94 18.31 -31.31
N SER A 334 32.06 18.62 -30.37
CA SER A 334 30.65 18.23 -30.39
C SER A 334 29.84 19.19 -31.27
N CYS A 335 28.77 18.72 -31.91
CA CYS A 335 27.85 19.55 -32.70
C CYS A 335 27.10 20.63 -31.89
N THR A 336 27.35 20.74 -30.58
CA THR A 336 26.86 21.82 -29.72
C THR A 336 27.85 22.97 -29.57
N ASP A 337 29.05 22.85 -30.14
CA ASP A 337 30.10 23.86 -30.04
C ASP A 337 29.93 25.00 -31.06
N GLU A 338 29.02 24.82 -32.04
CA GLU A 338 28.55 25.90 -32.92
C GLU A 338 27.06 26.20 -32.70
N THR A 339 26.70 27.48 -32.64
CA THR A 339 25.33 27.96 -32.50
C THR A 339 24.46 27.60 -33.70
N ALA A 340 23.59 26.61 -33.56
CA ALA A 340 22.63 26.23 -34.60
C ALA A 340 21.54 27.31 -34.80
N LYS A 341 21.28 27.68 -36.07
CA LYS A 341 20.13 28.50 -36.47
C LYS A 341 18.88 27.62 -36.61
N TRP A 342 17.75 28.10 -36.08
CA TRP A 342 16.46 27.42 -36.14
C TRP A 342 15.94 27.27 -37.58
N ASN A 343 15.49 26.07 -37.95
CA ASN A 343 14.72 25.85 -39.18
C ASN A 343 13.26 26.29 -38.98
N ARG A 344 12.66 26.93 -40.00
CA ARG A 344 11.25 27.38 -39.96
C ARG A 344 10.30 26.17 -39.88
N GLY A 345 9.31 26.26 -39.00
CA GLY A 345 8.35 25.19 -38.73
C GLY A 345 7.45 24.84 -39.91
N THR A 346 7.12 23.56 -40.02
CA THR A 346 6.14 23.02 -40.97
C THR A 346 4.73 23.16 -40.41
N THR A 347 3.93 24.06 -40.97
CA THR A 347 2.48 24.14 -40.74
C THR A 347 1.77 23.02 -41.48
N ARG A 348 1.22 22.02 -40.77
CA ARG A 348 0.14 21.19 -41.32
C ARG A 348 -1.19 21.87 -41.00
N ASN A 349 -1.95 22.21 -42.04
CA ASN A 349 -3.31 22.74 -41.92
C ASN A 349 -4.23 21.61 -41.43
N ILE A 350 -4.66 21.67 -40.17
CA ILE A 350 -5.76 20.87 -39.66
C ILE A 350 -7.02 21.73 -39.76
N GLU A 351 -7.99 21.31 -40.56
CA GLU A 351 -9.28 22.02 -40.64
C GLU A 351 -10.12 21.76 -39.37
N PRO A 352 -10.58 22.80 -38.66
CA PRO A 352 -11.36 22.65 -37.45
C PRO A 352 -12.77 22.14 -37.75
N LYS A 353 -13.18 21.05 -37.09
CA LYS A 353 -14.56 20.53 -37.14
C LYS A 353 -15.43 21.10 -36.00
N PRO A 354 -16.73 21.36 -36.22
CA PRO A 354 -17.64 21.85 -35.19
C PRO A 354 -17.82 20.87 -34.04
N LEU A 355 -17.90 21.35 -32.81
CA LEU A 355 -17.98 20.55 -31.57
C LEU A 355 -19.14 19.53 -31.57
N VAL A 356 -20.24 19.82 -32.30
CA VAL A 356 -21.42 18.94 -32.40
C VAL A 356 -21.13 17.63 -33.16
N SER A 357 -20.05 17.61 -33.94
CA SER A 357 -19.64 16.43 -34.73
C SER A 357 -18.71 15.48 -33.96
N ILE A 358 -18.36 15.82 -32.72
CA ILE A 358 -17.52 15.00 -31.85
C ILE A 358 -18.44 14.17 -30.94
N GLN A 359 -18.58 12.87 -31.22
CA GLN A 359 -19.33 11.97 -30.33
C GLN A 359 -18.50 11.64 -29.07
N LEU A 360 -18.91 12.20 -27.93
CA LEU A 360 -18.26 12.00 -26.62
C LEU A 360 -18.96 10.96 -25.72
N LYS A 361 -19.81 10.10 -26.28
CA LYS A 361 -20.41 9.00 -25.50
C LYS A 361 -19.49 7.79 -25.54
N LYS A 362 -19.02 7.32 -24.38
CA LYS A 362 -18.58 5.93 -24.23
C LYS A 362 -19.76 5.02 -24.60
N PRO A 363 -19.57 3.95 -25.38
CA PRO A 363 -20.62 2.96 -25.59
C PRO A 363 -21.05 2.44 -24.21
N LYS A 364 -22.36 2.40 -23.95
CA LYS A 364 -22.87 1.62 -22.82
C LYS A 364 -22.53 0.16 -23.10
N LEU A 365 -21.92 -0.53 -22.13
CA LEU A 365 -21.85 -1.99 -22.15
C LEU A 365 -23.30 -2.51 -22.17
N GLY A 366 -23.82 -2.90 -23.33
CA GLY A 366 -25.21 -3.35 -23.44
C GLY A 366 -25.86 -3.35 -24.82
N GLU A 367 -25.33 -2.67 -25.83
CA GLU A 367 -25.92 -2.70 -27.18
C GLU A 367 -24.84 -2.85 -28.25
N ASN A 368 -24.49 -4.10 -28.52
CA ASN A 368 -24.12 -4.56 -29.87
C ASN A 368 -24.44 -6.05 -29.95
N THR A 369 -25.64 -6.34 -30.44
CA THR A 369 -26.04 -7.64 -30.96
C THR A 369 -25.40 -7.83 -32.33
N MET A 370 -24.26 -8.53 -32.39
CA MET A 370 -23.93 -9.44 -33.48
C MET A 370 -23.16 -10.63 -32.91
N GLY A 371 -23.61 -11.82 -33.29
CA GLY A 371 -23.45 -13.07 -32.54
C GLY A 371 -22.03 -13.44 -32.15
N ASN A 372 -21.87 -13.79 -30.88
CA ASN A 372 -20.85 -14.71 -30.43
C ASN A 372 -21.58 -15.79 -29.62
N GLU A 373 -22.09 -16.80 -30.32
CA GLU A 373 -22.54 -18.03 -29.69
C GLU A 373 -21.32 -18.72 -29.06
N ASN A 374 -21.48 -19.12 -27.79
CA ASN A 374 -20.62 -20.05 -27.05
C ASN A 374 -19.18 -19.60 -26.72
N VAL A 375 -19.04 -18.67 -25.76
CA VAL A 375 -17.90 -18.73 -24.83
C VAL A 375 -18.40 -19.41 -23.55
N PRO A 376 -17.94 -20.63 -23.21
CA PRO A 376 -18.34 -21.26 -21.96
C PRO A 376 -17.83 -20.42 -20.79
N GLY A 377 -18.73 -20.03 -19.88
CA GLY A 377 -18.31 -19.50 -18.59
C GLY A 377 -17.37 -20.48 -17.88
N LEU A 378 -16.50 -19.96 -17.01
CA LEU A 378 -15.70 -20.80 -16.10
C LEU A 378 -16.62 -21.81 -15.43
N ARG A 379 -16.35 -23.10 -15.63
CA ARG A 379 -17.15 -24.19 -15.06
C ARG A 379 -17.14 -24.08 -13.54
N ASP A 380 -18.30 -24.29 -12.92
CA ASP A 380 -18.42 -24.35 -11.46
C ASP A 380 -17.42 -25.37 -10.90
N THR A 381 -16.72 -24.97 -9.83
CA THR A 381 -15.75 -25.85 -9.18
C THR A 381 -16.50 -27.01 -8.52
N PRO A 382 -16.22 -28.27 -8.89
CA PRO A 382 -16.97 -29.41 -8.37
C PRO A 382 -16.74 -29.55 -6.86
N PHE A 383 -17.83 -29.72 -6.12
CA PHE A 383 -17.86 -29.97 -4.68
C PHE A 383 -18.18 -31.45 -4.44
N TYR A 384 -17.35 -32.15 -3.68
CA TYR A 384 -17.51 -33.57 -3.40
C TYR A 384 -17.97 -33.75 -1.96
N VAL A 385 -19.04 -34.52 -1.77
CA VAL A 385 -19.69 -34.71 -0.47
C VAL A 385 -18.97 -35.80 0.34
N SER A 386 -18.32 -36.75 -0.35
CA SER A 386 -17.55 -37.84 0.26
C SER A 386 -16.13 -37.95 -0.30
N LYS A 387 -15.25 -38.62 0.45
CA LYS A 387 -13.86 -38.82 0.02
C LYS A 387 -13.77 -39.81 -1.14
N GLU A 388 -14.69 -40.75 -1.20
CA GLU A 388 -14.83 -41.75 -2.24
C GLU A 388 -15.19 -41.07 -3.57
N GLU A 389 -16.16 -40.16 -3.55
CA GLU A 389 -16.58 -39.34 -4.70
C GLU A 389 -15.44 -38.43 -5.20
N PHE A 390 -14.68 -37.82 -4.27
CA PHE A 390 -13.48 -37.07 -4.62
C PHE A 390 -12.40 -37.95 -5.27
N LYS A 391 -12.18 -39.16 -4.75
CA LYS A 391 -11.18 -40.10 -5.30
C LYS A 391 -11.54 -40.57 -6.70
N GLU A 392 -12.81 -40.92 -6.92
CA GLU A 392 -13.32 -41.31 -8.25
C GLU A 392 -13.17 -40.16 -9.26
N ALA A 393 -13.51 -38.93 -8.86
CA ALA A 393 -13.38 -37.76 -9.73
C ALA A 393 -11.93 -37.39 -10.06
N VAL A 394 -11.00 -37.55 -9.11
CA VAL A 394 -9.56 -37.34 -9.35
C VAL A 394 -8.99 -38.45 -10.24
N ASN A 395 -9.38 -39.71 -10.04
CA ASN A 395 -8.96 -40.83 -10.89
C ASN A 395 -9.46 -40.71 -12.34
N ALA A 396 -10.63 -40.09 -12.53
CA ALA A 396 -11.19 -39.81 -13.86
C ALA A 396 -10.66 -38.50 -14.48
N SER A 397 -9.83 -37.73 -13.76
CA SER A 397 -9.36 -36.41 -14.19
C SER A 397 -8.01 -36.48 -14.90
N PRO A 398 -7.78 -35.66 -15.96
CA PRO A 398 -6.46 -35.52 -16.59
C PRO A 398 -5.38 -34.97 -15.63
N MET A 399 -5.77 -34.51 -14.44
CA MET A 399 -4.86 -34.01 -13.39
C MET A 399 -4.33 -35.12 -12.47
N LEU A 400 -4.72 -36.39 -12.65
CA LEU A 400 -4.23 -37.52 -11.85
C LEU A 400 -2.70 -37.55 -11.67
N PRO A 401 -1.87 -37.27 -12.70
CA PRO A 401 -0.41 -37.27 -12.54
C PRO A 401 0.07 -36.34 -11.42
N LEU A 402 -0.58 -35.18 -11.20
CA LEU A 402 -0.23 -34.23 -10.13
C LEU A 402 -0.55 -34.77 -8.73
N PHE A 403 -1.57 -35.61 -8.60
CA PHE A 403 -1.92 -36.29 -7.35
C PHE A 403 -1.04 -37.53 -7.11
N GLU A 404 -0.28 -38.01 -8.09
CA GLU A 404 0.65 -39.14 -7.96
C GLU A 404 2.08 -38.72 -7.61
N ILE A 405 2.44 -37.44 -7.80
CA ILE A 405 3.76 -36.89 -7.44
C ILE A 405 3.99 -37.03 -5.94
N LYS A 406 4.87 -37.97 -5.58
CA LYS A 406 5.20 -38.31 -4.19
C LYS A 406 5.75 -37.09 -3.45
N GLY A 407 5.31 -36.90 -2.21
CA GLY A 407 5.76 -35.80 -1.34
C GLY A 407 4.89 -34.54 -1.41
N THR A 408 4.05 -34.39 -2.42
CA THR A 408 3.13 -33.25 -2.55
C THR A 408 1.93 -33.35 -1.61
N ILE A 409 1.33 -32.19 -1.30
CA ILE A 409 0.12 -32.11 -0.47
C ILE A 409 -1.07 -32.82 -1.13
N MET A 410 -1.13 -32.79 -2.47
CA MET A 410 -2.16 -33.45 -3.27
C MET A 410 -2.08 -34.98 -3.13
N ASN A 411 -0.87 -35.55 -3.24
CA ASN A 411 -0.62 -36.98 -3.05
C ASN A 411 -0.95 -37.46 -1.63
N LYS A 412 -0.64 -36.66 -0.60
CA LYS A 412 -0.93 -36.99 0.79
C LYS A 412 -2.42 -36.93 1.12
N SER A 413 -3.13 -35.95 0.57
CA SER A 413 -4.57 -35.77 0.77
C SER A 413 -5.39 -36.88 0.11
N PHE A 414 -4.96 -37.30 -1.08
CA PHE A 414 -5.56 -38.41 -1.83
C PHE A 414 -5.46 -39.76 -1.07
N LYS A 415 -4.39 -40.00 -0.31
CA LYS A 415 -4.10 -41.30 0.33
C LYS A 415 -4.52 -41.46 1.80
N SER A 416 -4.99 -40.43 2.50
CA SER A 416 -5.33 -40.54 3.94
C SER A 416 -6.71 -41.20 4.24
N ASN A 417 -6.93 -41.71 5.46
CA ASN A 417 -8.22 -42.29 5.92
C ASN A 417 -8.95 -41.36 6.93
N PRO A 418 -10.30 -41.37 6.99
CA PRO A 418 -11.07 -40.53 7.91
C PRO A 418 -11.12 -41.13 9.34
N SER A 419 -11.07 -40.28 10.37
CA SER A 419 -11.13 -40.67 11.79
C SER A 419 -12.45 -40.24 12.46
N VAL A 420 -13.01 -41.13 13.28
CA VAL A 420 -14.24 -40.97 14.07
C VAL A 420 -14.02 -39.95 15.21
N ARG A 421 -15.04 -39.11 15.49
CA ARG A 421 -14.97 -37.93 16.37
C ARG A 421 -15.61 -38.21 17.73
N THR A 422 -14.92 -37.94 18.84
CA THR A 422 -15.50 -37.84 20.20
C THR A 422 -15.49 -36.38 20.65
N GLN A 423 -16.59 -35.93 21.27
CA GLN A 423 -16.81 -34.53 21.67
C GLN A 423 -16.11 -34.20 23.01
N GLU A 424 -15.26 -33.17 23.03
CA GLU A 424 -14.91 -32.42 24.25
C GLU A 424 -14.98 -30.89 24.00
N SER A 425 -15.27 -30.15 25.06
CA SER A 425 -15.89 -28.81 25.11
C SER A 425 -14.97 -27.61 24.83
N ILE A 426 -15.49 -26.63 24.07
CA ILE A 426 -14.86 -25.33 23.74
C ILE A 426 -15.14 -24.29 24.85
N GLU A 427 -14.12 -23.56 25.32
CA GLU A 427 -14.30 -22.40 26.21
C GLU A 427 -15.20 -21.33 25.55
N GLN A 428 -16.27 -20.92 26.24
CA GLN A 428 -17.30 -20.00 25.72
C GLN A 428 -16.75 -18.57 25.50
N VAL A 429 -16.97 -18.06 24.28
CA VAL A 429 -16.87 -16.63 23.93
C VAL A 429 -17.73 -15.81 24.89
N HIS A 430 -17.26 -14.64 25.34
CA HIS A 430 -18.05 -13.79 26.24
C HIS A 430 -19.29 -13.26 25.50
N GLY A 431 -20.44 -13.84 25.82
CA GLY A 431 -21.72 -13.57 25.16
C GLY A 431 -22.42 -12.30 25.66
N GLU A 432 -23.52 -11.95 25.01
CA GLU A 432 -24.38 -10.83 25.38
C GLU A 432 -25.03 -11.05 26.75
N HIS A 433 -25.14 -9.99 27.54
CA HIS A 433 -25.82 -10.01 28.84
C HIS A 433 -26.47 -8.66 29.12
N ASN A 434 -27.52 -8.66 29.95
CA ASN A 434 -28.27 -7.45 30.26
C ASN A 434 -27.83 -6.81 31.59
N ASP A 435 -27.14 -7.55 32.46
CA ASP A 435 -26.80 -7.10 33.81
C ASP A 435 -25.28 -7.10 34.04
N LEU A 436 -24.75 -5.89 34.19
CA LEU A 436 -23.35 -5.61 34.42
C LEU A 436 -22.85 -6.15 35.78
N SER A 437 -23.73 -6.24 36.79
CA SER A 437 -23.35 -6.66 38.14
C SER A 437 -22.94 -8.14 38.22
N SER A 438 -23.45 -8.96 37.29
CA SER A 438 -23.17 -10.39 37.19
C SER A 438 -21.92 -10.74 36.37
N CYS A 439 -21.34 -9.77 35.64
CA CYS A 439 -20.23 -10.02 34.72
C CYS A 439 -18.91 -9.41 35.21
N ALA A 440 -18.12 -10.20 35.94
CA ALA A 440 -16.80 -9.80 36.42
C ALA A 440 -15.85 -9.29 35.31
N LYS A 441 -15.89 -9.91 34.12
CA LYS A 441 -15.06 -9.51 32.96
C LYS A 441 -15.38 -8.09 32.49
N CYS A 442 -16.66 -7.75 32.39
CA CYS A 442 -17.10 -6.41 31.97
C CYS A 442 -16.80 -5.36 33.04
N VAL A 443 -17.02 -5.67 34.32
CA VAL A 443 -16.72 -4.75 35.43
C VAL A 443 -15.23 -4.42 35.47
N GLN A 444 -14.37 -5.43 35.37
CA GLN A 444 -12.91 -5.24 35.33
C GLN A 444 -12.46 -4.44 34.11
N PHE A 445 -13.10 -4.65 32.95
CA PHE A 445 -12.82 -3.88 31.75
C PHE A 445 -13.18 -2.40 31.94
N LEU A 446 -14.38 -2.13 32.45
CA LEU A 446 -14.84 -0.76 32.67
C LEU A 446 -13.94 -0.02 33.65
N SER A 447 -13.58 -0.64 34.77
CA SER A 447 -12.69 -0.03 35.77
C SER A 447 -11.30 0.28 35.21
N LYS A 448 -10.82 -0.52 34.26
CA LYS A 448 -9.47 -0.37 33.70
C LYS A 448 -9.39 0.58 32.50
N TYR A 449 -10.41 0.60 31.65
CA TYR A 449 -10.34 1.26 30.34
C TYR A 449 -11.40 2.35 30.10
N VAL A 450 -12.45 2.43 30.92
CA VAL A 450 -13.59 3.33 30.65
C VAL A 450 -13.80 4.33 31.77
N PHE A 451 -13.74 3.90 33.02
CA PHE A 451 -13.92 4.80 34.18
C PHE A 451 -12.70 5.67 34.40
N LEU A 452 -12.95 6.96 34.59
CA LEU A 452 -11.98 8.02 34.79
C LEU A 452 -12.32 8.78 36.07
N THR A 453 -11.29 9.23 36.78
CA THR A 453 -11.45 10.23 37.85
C THR A 453 -11.59 11.63 37.26
N ASP A 454 -12.10 12.60 38.02
CA ASP A 454 -12.26 13.98 37.57
C ASP A 454 -10.95 14.60 37.03
N SER A 455 -9.82 14.30 37.70
CA SER A 455 -8.50 14.74 37.26
C SER A 455 -8.12 14.12 35.90
N GLN A 456 -8.42 12.84 35.69
CA GLN A 456 -8.16 12.19 34.41
C GLN A 456 -9.09 12.69 33.30
N VAL A 457 -10.35 13.03 33.61
CA VAL A 457 -11.28 13.63 32.65
C VAL A 457 -10.76 14.99 32.17
N VAL A 458 -10.32 15.86 33.08
CA VAL A 458 -9.74 17.17 32.73
C VAL A 458 -8.49 16.98 31.88
N ARG A 459 -7.57 16.11 32.31
CA ARG A 459 -6.35 15.82 31.57
C ARG A 459 -6.64 15.27 30.17
N LEU A 460 -7.59 14.34 30.05
CA LEU A 460 -7.99 13.76 28.78
C LEU A 460 -8.55 14.84 27.83
N GLN A 461 -9.37 15.75 28.34
CA GLN A 461 -9.91 16.86 27.56
C GLN A 461 -8.79 17.76 27.04
N THR A 462 -7.81 18.12 27.88
CA THR A 462 -6.67 18.97 27.46
C THR A 462 -5.74 18.28 26.46
N GLU A 463 -5.39 17.01 26.67
CA GLU A 463 -4.49 16.28 25.76
C GLU A 463 -5.13 15.93 24.41
N THR A 464 -6.45 16.11 24.28
CA THR A 464 -7.21 15.79 23.06
C THR A 464 -7.79 17.02 22.35
N THR A 465 -7.35 18.24 22.68
CA THR A 465 -7.81 19.48 22.04
C THR A 465 -7.63 19.47 20.53
N LEU A 466 -6.58 18.82 20.01
CA LEU A 466 -6.35 18.66 18.55
C LEU A 466 -7.29 17.64 17.87
N GLN A 467 -8.23 17.06 18.62
CA GLN A 467 -9.27 16.14 18.17
C GLN A 467 -8.80 15.08 17.17
N SER A 468 -9.24 15.15 15.91
CA SER A 468 -8.97 14.16 14.86
C SER A 468 -7.48 13.94 14.57
N LYS A 469 -6.62 14.90 14.93
CA LYS A 469 -5.15 14.79 14.82
C LYS A 469 -4.52 14.03 16.00
N SER A 470 -5.24 13.85 17.12
CA SER A 470 -4.77 13.15 18.32
C SER A 470 -5.07 11.64 18.25
N LEU A 471 -4.06 10.79 18.46
CA LEU A 471 -4.25 9.34 18.58
C LEU A 471 -5.02 8.98 19.86
N LEU A 472 -4.76 9.69 20.96
CA LEU A 472 -5.48 9.54 22.23
C LEU A 472 -6.99 9.77 22.04
N TRP A 473 -7.34 10.83 21.30
CA TRP A 473 -8.73 11.13 20.95
C TRP A 473 -9.38 9.99 20.16
N LYS A 474 -8.67 9.40 19.20
CA LYS A 474 -9.17 8.25 18.41
C LYS A 474 -9.39 7.03 19.29
N ASP A 475 -8.48 6.72 20.20
CA ASP A 475 -8.60 5.56 21.09
C ASP A 475 -9.75 5.71 22.07
N CYS A 476 -9.92 6.89 22.69
CA CYS A 476 -11.02 7.13 23.61
C CYS A 476 -12.40 6.99 22.95
N ARG A 477 -12.52 7.31 21.67
CA ARG A 477 -13.75 7.18 20.88
C ARG A 477 -14.09 5.75 20.47
N LYS A 478 -13.14 4.81 20.50
CA LYS A 478 -13.41 3.39 20.23
C LYS A 478 -14.08 2.70 21.43
N LEU A 479 -13.78 3.17 22.63
CA LEU A 479 -14.27 2.58 23.89
C LEU A 479 -15.64 3.14 24.32
N ARG A 480 -16.09 4.22 23.67
CA ARG A 480 -17.23 5.03 24.08
C ARG A 480 -18.14 5.31 22.91
N ILE A 481 -19.45 5.28 23.15
CA ILE A 481 -20.39 5.85 22.18
C ILE A 481 -20.14 7.36 22.11
N THR A 482 -20.03 7.90 20.90
CA THR A 482 -19.80 9.33 20.70
C THR A 482 -21.11 10.01 20.31
N ALA A 483 -21.35 11.24 20.76
CA ALA A 483 -22.54 12.02 20.40
C ALA A 483 -22.79 12.03 18.88
N SER A 484 -21.74 12.20 18.07
CA SER A 484 -21.82 12.19 16.60
C SER A 484 -22.12 10.82 15.95
N SER A 485 -21.93 9.71 16.67
CA SER A 485 -22.24 8.36 16.17
C SER A 485 -23.50 7.76 16.79
N ALA A 486 -24.06 8.39 17.83
CA ALA A 486 -25.22 7.89 18.57
C ALA A 486 -26.49 7.71 17.71
N HIS A 487 -26.67 8.52 16.66
CA HIS A 487 -27.79 8.38 15.73
C HIS A 487 -27.70 7.13 14.85
N LYS A 488 -26.49 6.56 14.69
CA LYS A 488 -26.26 5.31 13.94
C LYS A 488 -26.49 4.06 14.79
N VAL A 489 -26.60 4.20 16.11
CA VAL A 489 -26.88 3.08 17.01
C VAL A 489 -28.30 2.57 16.73
N PRO A 490 -28.47 1.28 16.41
CA PRO A 490 -29.78 0.70 16.11
C PRO A 490 -30.85 1.08 17.14
N VAL A 491 -32.00 1.55 16.65
CA VAL A 491 -33.14 1.92 17.51
C VAL A 491 -33.96 0.68 17.89
N LYS A 492 -34.14 -0.25 16.94
CA LYS A 492 -34.85 -1.52 17.17
C LYS A 492 -33.84 -2.59 17.55
N GLU A 493 -34.15 -3.39 18.56
CA GLU A 493 -33.30 -4.52 18.97
C GLU A 493 -33.12 -5.58 17.88
N THR A 494 -34.09 -5.71 16.96
CA THR A 494 -34.05 -6.66 15.85
C THR A 494 -33.09 -6.26 14.73
N THR A 495 -32.66 -5.00 14.70
CA THR A 495 -31.74 -4.50 13.67
C THR A 495 -30.33 -5.00 13.97
N ASP A 496 -29.66 -5.56 12.97
CA ASP A 496 -28.31 -6.09 13.11
C ASP A 496 -27.32 -5.00 13.58
N SER A 497 -26.78 -5.18 14.78
CA SER A 497 -25.80 -4.29 15.40
C SER A 497 -24.37 -4.48 14.89
N THR A 498 -24.10 -5.56 14.15
CA THR A 498 -22.75 -5.94 13.71
C THR A 498 -22.12 -4.86 12.83
N ASN A 499 -22.90 -4.23 11.95
CA ASN A 499 -22.41 -3.16 11.09
C ASN A 499 -21.96 -1.93 11.88
N PHE A 500 -22.77 -1.47 12.85
CA PHE A 500 -22.39 -0.36 13.72
C PHE A 500 -21.12 -0.68 14.51
N ILE A 501 -21.07 -1.85 15.17
CA ILE A 501 -19.93 -2.24 16.02
C ILE A 501 -18.65 -2.32 15.19
N ARG A 502 -18.72 -2.93 14.00
CA ARG A 502 -17.59 -3.04 13.08
C ARG A 502 -17.07 -1.68 12.62
N GLU A 503 -17.97 -0.77 12.22
CA GLU A 503 -17.59 0.59 11.80
C GLU A 503 -17.06 1.45 12.95
N HIS A 504 -17.61 1.26 14.16
CA HIS A 504 -17.21 1.98 15.35
C HIS A 504 -15.79 1.57 15.82
N LEU A 505 -15.49 0.27 15.84
CA LEU A 505 -14.20 -0.26 16.29
C LEU A 505 -13.10 -0.20 15.23
N HIS A 506 -13.47 -0.36 13.95
CA HIS A 506 -12.54 -0.41 12.82
C HIS A 506 -12.98 0.54 11.69
N PRO A 507 -12.94 1.86 11.91
CA PRO A 507 -13.30 2.83 10.87
C PRO A 507 -12.35 2.72 9.68
N LYS A 508 -12.89 2.41 8.49
CA LYS A 508 -12.13 2.31 7.22
C LYS A 508 -12.06 3.62 6.43
N PHE A 509 -12.73 4.67 6.90
CA PHE A 509 -12.91 5.90 6.14
C PHE A 509 -11.68 6.81 6.21
N VAL A 510 -11.10 7.15 5.05
CA VAL A 510 -9.87 7.96 4.91
C VAL A 510 -10.17 9.43 4.51
N GLY A 511 -11.46 9.82 4.46
CA GLY A 511 -11.89 11.18 4.08
C GLY A 511 -12.41 11.27 2.65
N ASN A 512 -13.41 12.13 2.41
CA ASN A 512 -13.95 12.42 1.08
C ASN A 512 -14.09 13.94 0.88
N LYS A 513 -14.55 14.38 -0.30
CA LYS A 513 -14.76 15.80 -0.63
C LYS A 513 -15.62 16.52 0.41
N PHE A 514 -16.68 15.88 0.90
CA PHE A 514 -17.57 16.44 1.91
C PHE A 514 -16.87 16.61 3.27
N THR A 515 -16.05 15.64 3.70
CA THR A 515 -15.27 15.75 4.94
C THR A 515 -14.20 16.83 4.86
N LYS A 516 -13.49 16.95 3.73
CA LYS A 516 -12.51 18.02 3.53
C LYS A 516 -13.18 19.41 3.52
N HIS A 517 -14.33 19.53 2.86
CA HIS A 517 -15.12 20.76 2.87
C HIS A 517 -15.61 21.11 4.28
N GLY A 518 -16.09 20.13 5.05
CA GLY A 518 -16.49 20.32 6.45
C GLY A 518 -15.34 20.80 7.33
N GLN A 519 -14.16 20.18 7.21
CA GLN A 519 -12.97 20.57 7.98
C GLN A 519 -12.50 21.99 7.65
N GLN A 520 -12.49 22.37 6.37
CA GLN A 520 -12.13 23.72 5.96
C GLN A 520 -13.18 24.73 6.41
N GLY A 521 -14.47 24.44 6.19
CA GLY A 521 -15.56 25.32 6.57
C GLY A 521 -15.65 25.54 8.08
N GLU A 522 -15.30 24.56 8.91
CA GLU A 522 -15.22 24.73 10.37
C GLU A 522 -14.13 25.74 10.76
N ILE A 523 -12.97 25.69 10.10
CA ILE A 523 -11.87 26.65 10.31
C ILE A 523 -12.33 28.05 9.88
N ASP A 524 -12.89 28.18 8.68
CA ASP A 524 -13.32 29.45 8.13
C ASP A 524 -14.42 30.10 8.99
N ALA A 525 -15.39 29.30 9.47
CA ALA A 525 -16.45 29.74 10.37
C ALA A 525 -15.88 30.25 11.70
N LYS A 526 -14.90 29.55 12.31
CA LYS A 526 -14.25 30.00 13.54
C LYS A 526 -13.46 31.30 13.34
N VAL A 527 -12.76 31.44 12.22
CA VAL A 527 -12.07 32.69 11.86
C VAL A 527 -13.06 33.84 11.72
N TYR A 528 -14.19 33.61 11.05
CA TYR A 528 -15.26 34.58 10.92
C TYR A 528 -15.82 35.00 12.28
N LEU A 529 -16.14 34.05 13.16
CA LEU A 529 -16.65 34.34 14.51
C LEU A 529 -15.68 35.20 15.31
N ASN A 530 -14.39 34.85 15.32
CA ASN A 530 -13.36 35.63 16.00
C ASN A 530 -13.22 37.05 15.43
N SER A 531 -13.31 37.20 14.10
CA SER A 531 -13.24 38.52 13.45
C SER A 531 -14.44 39.43 13.78
N ASN A 532 -15.58 38.84 14.16
CA ASN A 532 -16.77 39.56 14.63
C ASN A 532 -16.79 39.77 16.15
N GLY A 533 -15.67 39.53 16.85
CA GLY A 533 -15.52 39.79 18.27
C GLY A 533 -16.01 38.68 19.21
N HIS A 534 -16.46 37.54 18.68
CA HIS A 534 -16.82 36.38 19.50
C HIS A 534 -15.59 35.58 19.91
N GLN A 535 -15.63 34.96 21.08
CA GLN A 535 -14.57 34.07 21.55
C GLN A 535 -15.00 32.62 21.42
N VAL A 536 -14.28 31.86 20.59
CA VAL A 536 -14.50 30.41 20.45
C VAL A 536 -13.37 29.65 21.15
N GLN A 537 -13.67 29.04 22.29
CA GLN A 537 -12.72 28.20 23.02
C GLN A 537 -12.73 26.77 22.48
N GLU A 538 -11.57 26.25 22.09
CA GLU A 538 -11.43 24.86 21.69
C GLU A 538 -11.47 23.93 22.91
N LYS A 539 -12.16 22.79 22.77
CA LYS A 539 -12.16 21.71 23.75
C LYS A 539 -11.85 20.38 23.06
N GLY A 540 -11.11 19.52 23.75
CA GLY A 540 -10.93 18.14 23.36
C GLY A 540 -12.17 17.29 23.64
N ILE A 541 -11.98 15.99 23.82
CA ILE A 541 -13.09 15.08 24.10
C ILE A 541 -13.67 15.35 25.50
N CYS A 542 -14.98 15.51 25.57
CA CYS A 542 -15.75 15.64 26.80
C CYS A 542 -16.39 14.29 27.13
N VAL A 543 -15.98 13.67 28.23
CA VAL A 543 -16.57 12.41 28.73
C VAL A 543 -17.66 12.76 29.73
N SER A 544 -18.82 12.10 29.65
CA SER A 544 -19.89 12.32 30.63
C SER A 544 -19.44 11.84 32.02
N GLN A 545 -19.56 12.72 33.02
CA GLN A 545 -19.22 12.40 34.41
C GLN A 545 -20.12 11.28 34.96
N GLN A 546 -21.41 11.30 34.61
CA GLN A 546 -22.37 10.29 35.07
C GLN A 546 -22.22 8.97 34.30
N GLU A 547 -21.95 9.05 32.99
CA GLU A 547 -21.93 7.89 32.10
C GLU A 547 -20.63 7.88 31.29
N ASN A 548 -19.54 7.46 31.93
CA ASN A 548 -18.19 7.49 31.35
C ASN A 548 -18.03 6.70 30.03
N TRP A 549 -18.99 5.84 29.67
CA TRP A 549 -19.05 5.15 28.36
C TRP A 549 -19.58 6.05 27.23
N LEU A 550 -20.03 7.26 27.53
CA LEU A 550 -20.54 8.26 26.60
C LEU A 550 -19.55 9.44 26.52
N SER A 551 -19.34 9.95 25.31
CA SER A 551 -18.47 11.10 25.08
C SER A 551 -18.94 11.98 23.93
N ALA A 552 -18.46 13.22 23.88
CA ALA A 552 -18.69 14.15 22.80
C ALA A 552 -17.41 14.93 22.48
N SER A 553 -17.32 15.45 21.25
CA SER A 553 -16.27 16.38 20.84
C SER A 553 -16.97 17.63 20.34
N PRO A 554 -17.09 18.70 21.15
CA PRO A 554 -17.71 19.94 20.71
C PRO A 554 -16.82 20.65 19.68
N ASP A 555 -17.41 21.40 18.75
CA ASP A 555 -16.64 22.22 17.81
C ASP A 555 -16.05 23.45 18.51
N GLY A 556 -16.70 23.94 19.56
CA GLY A 556 -16.15 24.92 20.49
C GLY A 556 -17.11 25.32 21.60
N ILE A 557 -16.65 26.22 22.48
CA ILE A 557 -17.50 26.93 23.45
C ILE A 557 -17.54 28.40 23.02
N PHE A 558 -18.73 28.85 22.67
CA PHE A 558 -19.05 30.20 22.24
C PHE A 558 -19.23 31.11 23.45
N ASP A 559 -18.45 32.19 23.52
CA ASP A 559 -18.47 33.22 24.56
C ASP A 559 -18.46 32.65 26.00
N GLY A 560 -17.79 31.51 26.17
CA GLY A 560 -17.54 30.84 27.47
C GLY A 560 -18.72 30.09 28.08
N GLN A 561 -19.95 30.25 27.59
CA GLN A 561 -21.16 29.69 28.23
C GLN A 561 -22.06 28.88 27.30
N THR A 562 -21.88 28.99 25.98
CA THR A 562 -22.78 28.36 25.00
C THR A 562 -22.01 27.33 24.18
N LEU A 563 -22.61 26.16 23.93
CA LEU A 563 -22.02 25.16 23.06
C LEU A 563 -22.04 25.67 21.61
N LEU A 564 -20.93 25.55 20.89
CA LEU A 564 -20.89 25.80 19.44
C LEU A 564 -20.84 24.45 18.70
N GLU A 565 -21.78 24.26 17.77
CA GLU A 565 -21.74 23.18 16.78
C GLU A 565 -21.79 23.81 15.40
N ILE A 566 -20.86 23.47 14.53
CA ILE A 566 -20.71 24.02 13.18
C ILE A 566 -20.99 22.93 12.16
N LYS A 567 -21.91 23.19 11.23
CA LYS A 567 -22.21 22.29 10.11
C LYS A 567 -22.03 23.01 8.78
N CYS A 568 -21.15 22.48 7.93
CA CYS A 568 -20.87 23.01 6.60
C CYS A 568 -21.44 22.06 5.52
N PRO A 569 -22.71 22.21 5.12
CA PRO A 569 -23.29 21.40 4.06
C PRO A 569 -22.69 21.77 2.69
N VAL A 570 -22.50 20.79 1.80
CA VAL A 570 -21.97 21.05 0.45
C VAL A 570 -23.12 21.37 -0.51
N PRO A 571 -23.13 22.54 -1.18
CA PRO A 571 -24.13 22.90 -2.18
C PRO A 571 -24.26 21.85 -3.29
N SER A 572 -25.46 21.75 -3.86
CA SER A 572 -25.75 20.79 -4.94
C SER A 572 -26.46 21.47 -6.10
N SER A 573 -26.66 20.77 -7.21
CA SER A 573 -27.47 21.30 -8.32
C SER A 573 -28.91 21.63 -7.94
N SER A 574 -29.42 21.08 -6.83
CA SER A 574 -30.79 21.26 -6.35
C SER A 574 -30.97 22.40 -5.34
N TRP A 575 -29.88 22.95 -4.78
CA TRP A 575 -29.93 24.05 -3.83
C TRP A 575 -28.58 24.77 -3.77
N SER A 576 -28.61 26.10 -3.71
CA SER A 576 -27.42 26.95 -3.58
C SER A 576 -27.45 27.86 -2.34
N THR A 577 -28.62 28.03 -1.71
CA THR A 577 -28.79 28.80 -0.46
C THR A 577 -29.30 27.92 0.68
N LEU A 578 -29.10 28.36 1.92
CA LEU A 578 -29.56 27.63 3.10
C LEU A 578 -31.08 27.58 3.21
N ASP A 579 -31.77 28.64 2.79
CA ASP A 579 -33.23 28.68 2.79
C ASP A 579 -33.81 27.60 1.84
N GLN A 580 -33.24 27.43 0.64
CA GLN A 580 -33.59 26.33 -0.27
C GLN A 580 -33.30 24.94 0.33
N LEU A 581 -32.17 24.80 1.03
CA LEU A 581 -31.81 23.54 1.71
C LEU A 581 -32.84 23.18 2.79
N PHE A 582 -33.25 24.15 3.61
CA PHE A 582 -34.20 23.92 4.71
C PHE A 582 -35.61 23.66 4.17
N GLU A 583 -36.04 24.37 3.14
CA GLU A 583 -37.34 24.18 2.46
C GLU A 583 -37.43 22.84 1.74
N SER A 584 -36.31 22.28 1.28
CA SER A 584 -36.28 20.94 0.66
C SER A 584 -36.79 19.82 1.59
N GLY A 585 -36.84 20.07 2.90
CA GLY A 585 -37.21 19.10 3.92
C GLY A 585 -36.19 17.98 4.16
N LYS A 586 -35.16 17.86 3.30
CA LYS A 586 -34.11 16.82 3.35
C LYS A 586 -33.02 17.08 4.38
N TYR A 587 -32.99 18.26 4.99
CA TYR A 587 -32.06 18.62 6.06
C TYR A 587 -32.74 18.56 7.42
N ASP A 588 -31.94 18.43 8.47
CA ASP A 588 -32.41 18.32 9.85
C ASP A 588 -32.91 19.68 10.40
N VAL A 589 -32.59 20.80 9.75
CA VAL A 589 -33.13 22.12 10.06
C VAL A 589 -34.35 22.41 9.17
N GLY A 590 -35.39 22.99 9.75
CA GLY A 590 -36.60 23.46 9.06
C GLY A 590 -37.19 24.69 9.75
N LYS A 591 -38.37 25.13 9.31
CA LYS A 591 -39.14 26.20 9.95
C LYS A 591 -40.26 25.60 10.80
N ASP A 592 -40.54 26.17 11.96
CA ASP A 592 -41.68 25.80 12.80
C ASP A 592 -42.98 26.51 12.33
N GLU A 593 -44.06 26.37 13.09
CA GLU A 593 -45.36 26.99 12.79
C GLU A 593 -45.31 28.53 12.81
N ASN A 594 -44.36 29.11 13.53
CA ASN A 594 -44.14 30.56 13.64
C ASN A 594 -43.17 31.09 12.57
N GLY A 595 -42.55 30.19 11.79
CA GLY A 595 -41.56 30.52 10.77
C GLY A 595 -40.11 30.56 11.28
N ASP A 596 -39.88 30.24 12.56
CA ASP A 596 -38.56 30.24 13.18
C ASP A 596 -37.76 28.98 12.79
N LEU A 597 -36.45 29.13 12.63
CA LEU A 597 -35.57 28.01 12.29
C LEU A 597 -35.39 27.08 13.49
N VAL A 598 -35.76 25.81 13.33
CA VAL A 598 -35.67 24.78 14.36
C VAL A 598 -35.01 23.51 13.84
N VAL A 599 -34.35 22.76 14.73
CA VAL A 599 -33.76 21.46 14.39
C VAL A 599 -34.74 20.34 14.74
N LYS A 600 -35.06 19.50 13.75
CA LYS A 600 -35.97 18.37 13.86
C LYS A 600 -35.38 17.30 14.79
N GLU A 601 -36.16 16.86 15.78
CA GLU A 601 -35.73 15.80 16.71
C GLU A 601 -35.44 14.45 16.02
N LYS A 602 -36.21 14.12 14.99
CA LYS A 602 -36.10 12.89 14.18
C LYS A 602 -35.41 13.14 12.83
N GLY A 603 -34.44 14.05 12.83
CA GLY A 603 -33.63 14.34 11.65
C GLY A 603 -32.81 13.15 11.17
N SER A 604 -32.71 12.99 9.85
CA SER A 604 -31.94 11.92 9.20
C SER A 604 -30.44 11.93 9.53
N ARG A 605 -29.87 13.11 9.80
CA ARG A 605 -28.46 13.29 10.14
C ARG A 605 -28.22 13.26 11.66
N GLY A 606 -29.28 13.22 12.47
CA GLY A 606 -29.20 13.16 13.92
C GLY A 606 -28.59 14.38 14.58
N ILE A 607 -28.69 15.58 13.96
CA ILE A 607 -28.05 16.81 14.49
C ILE A 607 -28.59 17.13 15.89
N TYR A 608 -29.91 17.06 16.09
CA TYR A 608 -30.53 17.32 17.39
C TYR A 608 -30.00 16.36 18.47
N LEU A 609 -29.96 15.06 18.18
CA LEU A 609 -29.41 14.05 19.10
C LEU A 609 -27.94 14.33 19.44
N GLN A 610 -27.12 14.66 18.43
CA GLN A 610 -25.72 14.99 18.62
C GLN A 610 -25.56 16.17 19.58
N VAL A 611 -26.25 17.28 19.32
CA VAL A 611 -26.18 18.50 20.13
C VAL A 611 -26.64 18.26 21.57
N GLN A 612 -27.77 17.56 21.76
CA GLN A 612 -28.30 17.23 23.07
C GLN A 612 -27.34 16.35 23.90
N LEU A 613 -26.72 15.34 23.28
CA LEU A 613 -25.72 14.51 23.95
C LEU A 613 -24.40 15.25 24.21
N THR A 614 -24.02 16.19 23.35
CA THR A 614 -22.85 17.05 23.59
C THR A 614 -23.08 17.96 24.79
N MET A 615 -24.25 18.61 24.89
CA MET A 615 -24.64 19.40 26.07
C MET A 615 -24.66 18.55 27.35
N TYR A 616 -25.14 17.31 27.28
CA TYR A 616 -25.08 16.37 28.40
C TYR A 616 -23.65 16.05 28.83
N CYS A 617 -22.72 15.84 27.89
CA CYS A 617 -21.32 15.55 28.21
C CYS A 617 -20.53 16.78 28.70
N THR A 618 -20.92 17.98 28.27
CA THR A 618 -20.23 19.24 28.66
C THR A 618 -20.84 19.89 29.90
N GLY A 619 -22.07 19.54 30.26
CA GLY A 619 -22.84 20.21 31.32
C GLY A 619 -23.50 21.52 30.89
N LEU A 620 -23.37 21.91 29.61
CA LEU A 620 -23.98 23.13 29.09
C LEU A 620 -25.48 22.96 28.86
N LYS A 621 -26.23 24.07 28.90
CA LYS A 621 -27.69 24.06 28.76
C LYS A 621 -28.20 24.72 27.48
N GLN A 622 -27.31 25.33 26.71
CA GLN A 622 -27.62 26.02 25.46
C GLN A 622 -26.56 25.70 24.41
N CYS A 623 -27.01 25.57 23.17
CA CYS A 623 -26.17 25.38 22.00
C CYS A 623 -26.56 26.34 20.89
N LYS A 624 -25.56 26.97 20.28
CA LYS A 624 -25.68 27.72 19.05
C LYS A 624 -25.19 26.84 17.90
N LEU A 625 -26.12 26.38 17.06
CA LEU A 625 -25.81 25.67 15.83
C LEU A 625 -25.56 26.69 14.72
N LEU A 626 -24.36 26.70 14.17
CA LEU A 626 -23.98 27.50 13.02
C LEU A 626 -24.01 26.63 11.76
N VAL A 627 -24.93 26.91 10.84
CA VAL A 627 -24.92 26.30 9.51
C VAL A 627 -24.20 27.25 8.56
N TRP A 628 -23.06 26.81 8.01
CA TRP A 628 -22.08 27.67 7.33
C TRP A 628 -21.92 27.27 5.85
N LEU A 629 -22.16 28.22 4.93
CA LEU A 629 -21.75 28.11 3.52
C LEU A 629 -20.68 29.13 3.13
N GLY A 630 -20.60 30.24 3.85
CA GLY A 630 -19.60 31.28 3.68
C GLY A 630 -19.95 32.53 4.47
N VAL A 631 -19.12 33.57 4.32
CA VAL A 631 -19.30 34.85 5.01
C VAL A 631 -20.67 35.47 4.69
N ASP A 632 -21.10 35.40 3.44
CA ASP A 632 -22.36 36.00 2.98
C ASP A 632 -23.60 35.13 3.23
N GLU A 633 -23.43 33.83 3.48
CA GLU A 633 -24.53 32.86 3.61
C GLU A 633 -24.26 31.90 4.77
N HIS A 634 -24.79 32.25 5.94
CA HIS A 634 -24.76 31.45 7.15
C HIS A 634 -26.01 31.70 8.01
N LYS A 635 -26.40 30.73 8.83
CA LYS A 635 -27.58 30.84 9.71
C LYS A 635 -27.26 30.32 11.11
N TYR A 636 -27.76 31.01 12.12
CA TYR A 636 -27.70 30.59 13.53
C TYR A 636 -29.02 29.98 13.96
N ILE A 637 -28.95 28.88 14.70
CA ILE A 637 -30.10 28.24 15.34
C ILE A 637 -29.75 28.00 16.81
N ASP A 638 -30.56 28.53 17.71
CA ASP A 638 -30.40 28.31 19.15
C ASP A 638 -31.18 27.07 19.58
N ILE A 639 -30.52 26.18 20.32
CA ILE A 639 -31.05 24.89 20.76
C ILE A 639 -30.88 24.80 22.26
N LEU A 640 -31.99 24.62 22.97
CA LEU A 640 -32.01 24.44 24.42
C LEU A 640 -31.89 22.98 24.82
N TYR A 641 -31.26 22.73 25.97
CA TYR A 641 -31.13 21.39 26.53
C TYR A 641 -32.50 20.81 26.93
N ASN A 642 -32.79 19.61 26.45
CA ASN A 642 -34.01 18.87 26.75
C ASN A 642 -33.68 17.64 27.61
N GLU A 643 -33.88 17.76 28.91
CA GLU A 643 -33.54 16.73 29.90
C GLU A 643 -34.31 15.43 29.68
N THR A 644 -35.62 15.52 29.43
CA THR A 644 -36.48 14.35 29.18
C THR A 644 -36.02 13.59 27.94
N TYR A 645 -35.72 14.30 26.85
CA TYR A 645 -35.20 13.69 25.63
C TYR A 645 -33.86 13.00 25.87
N VAL A 646 -32.92 13.67 26.54
CA VAL A 646 -31.59 13.14 26.81
C VAL A 646 -31.66 11.90 27.69
N ASN A 647 -32.43 11.92 28.77
CA ASN A 647 -32.55 10.78 29.68
C ASN A 647 -33.09 9.52 28.95
N ASN A 648 -34.08 9.70 28.07
CA ASN A 648 -34.60 8.62 27.23
C ASN A 648 -33.52 8.06 26.28
N GLN A 649 -32.74 8.94 25.64
CA GLN A 649 -31.69 8.52 24.70
C GLN A 649 -30.50 7.88 25.42
N VAL A 650 -30.06 8.41 26.56
CA VAL A 650 -28.99 7.84 27.38
C VAL A 650 -29.38 6.45 27.87
N THR A 651 -30.61 6.25 28.33
CA THR A 651 -31.12 4.92 28.74
C THR A 651 -31.07 3.92 27.60
N ARG A 652 -31.54 4.31 26.41
CA ARG A 652 -31.47 3.48 25.19
C ARG A 652 -30.04 3.12 24.84
N LEU A 653 -29.14 4.10 24.80
CA LEU A 653 -27.74 3.92 24.42
C LEU A 653 -26.98 3.09 25.46
N LYS A 654 -27.29 3.24 26.75
CA LYS A 654 -26.71 2.45 27.85
C LYS A 654 -27.05 0.98 27.69
N THR A 655 -28.32 0.68 27.39
CA THR A 655 -28.79 -0.69 27.13
C THR A 655 -28.01 -1.31 25.98
N PHE A 656 -27.85 -0.59 24.87
CA PHE A 656 -27.04 -1.06 23.73
C PHE A 656 -25.56 -1.24 24.11
N TYR A 657 -24.98 -0.28 24.84
CA TYR A 657 -23.59 -0.31 25.26
C TYR A 657 -23.29 -1.56 26.09
N VAL A 658 -24.06 -1.80 27.15
CA VAL A 658 -23.87 -2.92 28.07
C VAL A 658 -24.16 -4.26 27.39
N LYS A 659 -25.25 -4.36 26.61
CA LYS A 659 -25.69 -5.62 26.01
C LYS A 659 -24.85 -6.07 24.82
N LYS A 660 -24.41 -5.12 23.99
CA LYS A 660 -23.80 -5.42 22.68
C LYS A 660 -22.36 -4.94 22.57
N LEU A 661 -22.11 -3.65 22.83
CA LEU A 661 -20.79 -3.07 22.56
C LEU A 661 -19.73 -3.51 23.58
N LEU A 662 -20.07 -3.54 24.86
CA LEU A 662 -19.13 -3.86 25.94
C LEU A 662 -18.63 -5.32 25.90
N PRO A 663 -19.47 -6.35 25.68
CA PRO A 663 -18.98 -7.72 25.47
C PRO A 663 -18.04 -7.83 24.27
N CYS A 664 -18.35 -7.14 23.16
CA CYS A 664 -17.46 -7.06 22.01
C CYS A 664 -16.12 -6.41 22.37
N LEU A 665 -16.13 -5.27 23.07
CA LEU A 665 -14.91 -4.59 23.53
C LEU A 665 -14.05 -5.47 24.45
N VAL A 666 -14.67 -6.17 25.39
CA VAL A 666 -14.00 -7.15 26.26
C VAL A 666 -13.34 -8.24 25.44
N ASN A 667 -14.07 -8.82 24.48
CA ASN A 667 -13.52 -9.82 23.58
C ASN A 667 -12.37 -9.25 22.75
N GLU A 668 -12.49 -8.05 22.16
CA GLU A 668 -11.44 -7.43 21.36
C GLU A 668 -10.14 -7.17 22.15
N ILE A 669 -10.23 -6.75 23.42
CA ILE A 669 -9.03 -6.56 24.26
C ILE A 669 -8.49 -7.91 24.76
N GLN A 670 -9.34 -8.84 25.21
CA GLN A 670 -8.89 -10.18 25.63
C GLN A 670 -8.21 -10.95 24.49
N ASP A 671 -8.66 -10.69 23.26
CA ASP A 671 -8.10 -11.26 22.06
C ASP A 671 -6.86 -10.50 21.55
N ASP A 672 -6.41 -9.39 22.14
CA ASP A 672 -5.36 -8.51 21.59
C ASP A 672 -5.67 -7.94 20.19
N ARG A 673 -6.95 -7.80 19.82
CA ARG A 673 -7.39 -7.15 18.57
C ARG A 673 -7.53 -5.63 18.70
N LEU A 674 -7.80 -5.14 19.92
CA LEU A 674 -7.92 -3.71 20.22
C LEU A 674 -6.76 -3.28 21.13
N MET A 675 -5.74 -2.64 20.55
CA MET A 675 -4.61 -2.08 21.27
C MET A 675 -4.76 -0.58 21.50
N MET A 676 -4.51 -0.12 22.73
CA MET A 676 -4.52 1.29 23.10
C MET A 676 -3.13 1.91 22.96
N SER A 677 -3.06 3.17 22.53
CA SER A 677 -1.80 3.90 22.40
C SER A 677 -1.10 4.13 23.75
N LYS A 678 0.22 4.40 23.70
CA LYS A 678 0.99 4.79 24.90
C LYS A 678 0.41 6.02 25.58
N SER A 679 -0.12 6.99 24.82
CA SER A 679 -0.77 8.19 25.37
C SER A 679 -2.04 7.84 26.13
N PHE A 680 -2.84 6.89 25.65
CA PHE A 680 -3.98 6.36 26.39
C PHE A 680 -3.53 5.76 27.72
N CYS A 681 -2.54 4.87 27.71
CA CYS A 681 -2.02 4.27 28.94
C CYS A 681 -1.51 5.33 29.94
N LYS A 682 -0.94 6.45 29.51
CA LYS A 682 -0.49 7.53 30.41
C LYS A 682 -1.62 8.27 31.13
N VAL A 683 -2.80 8.35 30.53
CA VAL A 683 -3.98 8.98 31.14
C VAL A 683 -4.70 7.99 32.07
N TYR A 684 -4.77 6.72 31.68
CA TYR A 684 -5.52 5.67 32.38
C TYR A 684 -4.68 4.87 33.39
N ALA A 685 -3.35 4.99 33.36
CA ALA A 685 -2.49 4.42 34.39
C ALA A 685 -2.75 5.16 35.71
N TYR A 686 -3.41 4.47 36.64
CA TYR A 686 -3.20 4.73 38.06
C TYR A 686 -1.72 4.57 38.36
N LEU A 687 -1.18 5.50 39.15
CA LEU A 687 0.10 5.49 39.84
C LEU A 687 0.74 4.08 39.97
N ILE A 688 1.53 3.66 38.97
CA ILE A 688 2.69 2.76 39.18
C ILE A 688 3.92 3.61 38.83
N ILE A 689 4.07 4.71 39.55
CA ILE A 689 5.35 5.39 39.71
C ILE A 689 5.57 5.38 41.22
N TYR A 690 6.04 4.25 41.74
CA TYR A 690 6.98 4.11 42.85
C TYR A 690 7.32 2.62 42.93
N ILE A 691 8.61 2.29 43.08
CA ILE A 691 9.24 0.96 43.01
C ILE A 691 9.59 0.50 41.58
N ASN A 692 10.64 1.10 40.99
CA ASN A 692 11.70 0.37 40.29
C ASN A 692 12.95 1.27 40.04
N THR A 693 13.21 2.21 40.96
CA THR A 693 14.57 2.68 41.23
C THR A 693 14.95 2.06 42.57
N CYS A 694 16.03 1.29 42.59
CA CYS A 694 16.54 0.41 43.66
C CYS A 694 16.09 -1.07 43.58
N THR A 695 16.78 -1.88 42.77
CA THR A 695 17.61 -3.03 43.21
C THR A 695 18.21 -3.75 42.00
N PHE A 696 19.46 -4.22 42.15
CA PHE A 696 20.42 -4.77 41.17
C PHE A 696 21.14 -3.68 40.36
N ALA A 697 22.29 -3.12 40.79
CA ALA A 697 23.47 -3.73 41.42
C ALA A 697 24.00 -4.94 40.66
#